data_AF-A0A4Q6UYN0-F1
#
_entry.id   AF-A0A4Q6UYN0-F1
#
_cell.length_a   1.000
_cell.length_b   1.000
_cell.length_c   1.000
_cell.angle_alpha   90.00
_cell.angle_beta   90.00
_cell.angle_gamma   90.00
#
_symmetry.space_group_name_H-M   'P 1'
#
loop_
_entity.id
_entity.type
_entity.pdbx_description
1 polymer ?
#
loop_
_entity_poly.entity_id
_entity_poly.type
_entity_poly.pdbx_seq_one_letter_code
_entity_poly.pdbx_strand_id
1 'polypeptide(L)'
;MAEAADIPRTGPSAARRWLGRGAALLAGTALLGGLLNPPAAQAAEAPQAPAADAKARTGQPVSVSLDSFAPAAPVKGDRLTITGTVTNQSKRTITDAHVGLRVGPVLNGRSAIDHAARRDGFSPGADGLEIDEEYAQEIDSLAAGRSLPFRLSVPVDDLDLDDNGIYQLGVSLSGQTAAQPYEQVQGIERTFLPWQPKAAGGQTSLTMLWPLISTPHLTAETDSDEEQTPIFEDDSLAEEIAPGGRLERMVALGRELDITWVVDPDLLASVDAMRGGYRVRNEDGTTRAGSEQSEKLATDWLASVESAVAGKKIVALPYGDPDIASIAHRGKNVSGSLGRLKDATDVAASTVETILHTKPSTDFAWPVEGAVTPSVIDVATSAGARNVIARSDSMREAGSLTYTPSAARPIGGGTTAVVSDDRLSTLFQGDMTKAANATLAVQRFVAQTLMTTLQDEGNERSLVVAPQRMPTASQARTMAEALRALDDERWSTPQNLTAAAKTEPDARATTRLPGNGSYPSALRKQELPKAAFEEIKETQDKLDRFKVILTNQDRVVPPFGRAVDREMSTSWRGRSEEAQRFRSVVSTYLNQLIGSVQLIEKSEAKLSGHSATIPVTVQNNLLQGVDKLVLRLESSKPTRLKIGEGRYQDQPVKVSGGHSQSVKFTTTANANGPVPVKAQLYTEDGRAYGAPIRFDVNVTEFTPTVMLVLAGGVLLLVLAGFRMYTQRKRQARELAAEQGGTPGDPGAGPAGEGQDGDGGPGQPGDHGPDTAPESPAPSGPGETVDR
;
A
#
# COMPACT_ATOMS: atom_id res chain seq x y z
N MET A 1 -32.00 31.60 37.14
CA MET A 1 -33.34 32.10 37.54
C MET A 1 -34.23 32.01 36.30
N ALA A 2 -35.41 31.41 36.32
CA ALA A 2 -36.09 30.79 37.47
C ALA A 2 -36.82 29.48 37.10
N GLU A 3 -36.90 28.61 38.11
CA GLU A 3 -37.93 27.56 38.30
C GLU A 3 -39.32 28.19 38.53
N ALA A 4 -40.47 27.49 38.47
CA ALA A 4 -40.79 26.10 38.12
C ALA A 4 -42.32 25.99 37.86
N ALA A 5 -42.80 24.74 37.70
CA ALA A 5 -44.19 24.28 37.81
C ALA A 5 -45.13 24.58 36.59
N ASP A 6 -46.18 23.78 36.33
CA ASP A 6 -46.65 22.60 37.08
C ASP A 6 -47.13 21.42 36.19
N ILE A 7 -47.23 20.26 36.84
CA ILE A 7 -47.64 18.91 36.39
C ILE A 7 -49.10 18.66 36.87
N PRO A 8 -49.63 17.41 36.91
CA PRO A 8 -49.64 16.28 35.95
C PRO A 8 -51.06 16.21 35.29
N ARG A 9 -51.72 15.14 34.80
CA ARG A 9 -51.75 13.65 34.89
C ARG A 9 -52.25 13.11 33.51
N THR A 10 -52.53 11.83 33.20
CA THR A 10 -52.74 10.55 33.93
C THR A 10 -52.13 9.36 33.15
N GLY A 11 -51.61 8.34 33.87
CA GLY A 11 -51.34 6.98 33.33
C GLY A 11 -52.53 6.03 33.57
N PRO A 12 -52.35 4.71 33.83
CA PRO A 12 -51.12 3.90 33.95
C PRO A 12 -51.07 2.73 32.91
N SER A 13 -49.97 1.99 32.72
CA SER A 13 -49.48 0.90 33.59
C SER A 13 -48.23 0.26 32.91
N ALA A 14 -47.09 0.04 33.58
CA ALA A 14 -46.72 -1.02 34.56
C ALA A 14 -46.16 -2.31 33.89
N ALA A 15 -45.00 -2.86 34.27
CA ALA A 15 -43.97 -2.37 35.20
C ALA A 15 -42.61 -3.12 35.06
N ARG A 16 -41.49 -2.39 35.31
CA ARG A 16 -40.33 -2.72 36.20
C ARG A 16 -39.62 -4.09 36.06
N ARG A 17 -38.29 -4.23 36.19
CA ARG A 17 -37.13 -3.37 36.58
C ARG A 17 -35.86 -4.10 36.06
N TRP A 18 -34.89 -3.49 35.39
CA TRP A 18 -33.76 -2.72 35.96
C TRP A 18 -33.07 -3.39 37.17
N LEU A 19 -31.89 -4.01 36.99
CA LEU A 19 -30.53 -3.41 36.94
C LEU A 19 -29.93 -3.11 38.33
N GLY A 20 -28.67 -3.50 38.54
CA GLY A 20 -27.88 -3.07 39.70
C GLY A 20 -26.89 -4.13 40.20
N ARG A 21 -25.58 -3.89 40.01
CA ARG A 21 -24.47 -4.74 40.51
C ARG A 21 -24.41 -4.74 42.05
N GLY A 22 -23.98 -5.86 42.63
CA GLY A 22 -23.52 -5.98 44.02
C GLY A 22 -22.36 -6.99 44.09
N ALA A 23 -21.46 -6.86 45.07
CA ALA A 23 -20.17 -7.57 45.06
C ALA A 23 -19.78 -8.18 46.42
N ALA A 24 -18.82 -9.10 46.34
CA ALA A 24 -17.92 -9.60 47.38
C ALA A 24 -18.43 -10.66 48.40
N LEU A 25 -17.45 -11.48 48.82
CA LEU A 25 -17.38 -12.33 50.01
C LEU A 25 -18.36 -13.53 50.15
N LEU A 26 -17.81 -14.73 49.95
CA LEU A 26 -17.55 -15.65 51.06
C LEU A 26 -16.28 -16.47 50.78
N ALA A 27 -15.60 -16.99 51.81
CA ALA A 27 -14.30 -17.64 51.72
C ALA A 27 -14.18 -18.88 52.62
N GLY A 28 -13.23 -19.77 52.30
CA GLY A 28 -12.87 -20.98 53.06
C GLY A 28 -13.68 -22.21 52.61
N THR A 29 -13.06 -23.30 52.17
CA THR A 29 -12.01 -24.07 52.86
C THR A 29 -11.02 -24.73 51.90
N ALA A 30 -9.88 -25.18 52.43
CA ALA A 30 -8.86 -25.93 51.70
C ALA A 30 -8.38 -27.15 52.52
N LEU A 31 -7.80 -28.13 51.81
CA LEU A 31 -7.02 -29.27 52.33
C LEU A 31 -7.73 -30.27 53.27
N LEU A 32 -8.00 -31.46 52.73
CA LEU A 32 -7.48 -32.76 53.23
C LEU A 32 -8.00 -33.91 52.34
N GLY A 33 -7.22 -35.00 52.18
CA GLY A 33 -7.72 -36.24 51.54
C GLY A 33 -7.02 -36.72 50.26
N GLY A 34 -5.69 -36.55 50.13
CA GLY A 34 -4.94 -37.23 49.06
C GLY A 34 -4.42 -38.60 49.51
N LEU A 35 -4.83 -39.68 48.83
CA LEU A 35 -4.13 -40.98 48.69
C LEU A 35 -4.94 -41.94 47.78
N LEU A 36 -4.26 -42.94 47.20
CA LEU A 36 -4.79 -44.02 46.34
C LEU A 36 -5.27 -43.63 44.91
N ASN A 37 -4.36 -43.70 43.93
CA ASN A 37 -4.47 -44.66 42.81
C ASN A 37 -3.18 -44.72 41.94
N PRO A 38 -2.93 -45.83 41.22
CA PRO A 38 -1.71 -46.04 40.42
C PRO A 38 -1.77 -45.39 39.02
N PRO A 39 -0.64 -45.24 38.30
CA PRO A 39 -0.60 -44.60 36.99
C PRO A 39 -1.25 -45.45 35.89
N ALA A 40 -2.29 -44.91 35.26
CA ALA A 40 -2.79 -45.39 33.97
C ALA A 40 -2.08 -44.65 32.82
N ALA A 41 -1.78 -45.37 31.73
CA ALA A 41 -1.10 -44.78 30.58
C ALA A 41 -2.00 -43.76 29.85
N GLN A 42 -1.41 -42.62 29.46
CA GLN A 42 -2.08 -41.66 28.58
C GLN A 42 -2.14 -42.24 27.15
N ALA A 43 -3.33 -42.67 26.74
CA ALA A 43 -3.64 -42.80 25.33
C ALA A 43 -3.73 -41.39 24.72
N ALA A 44 -3.15 -41.19 23.53
CA ALA A 44 -3.18 -39.90 22.86
C ALA A 44 -4.62 -39.54 22.45
N GLU A 45 -5.06 -38.32 22.80
CA GLU A 45 -6.32 -37.79 22.27
C GLU A 45 -6.19 -37.53 20.76
N ALA A 46 -7.13 -38.07 19.97
CA ALA A 46 -7.24 -37.72 18.56
C ALA A 46 -7.71 -36.27 18.41
N PRO A 47 -7.25 -35.51 17.38
CA PRO A 47 -7.64 -34.11 17.20
C PRO A 47 -9.15 -33.95 17.08
N GLN A 48 -9.74 -33.12 17.96
CA GLN A 48 -11.13 -32.70 17.82
C GLN A 48 -11.25 -31.75 16.62
N ALA A 49 -12.07 -32.13 15.63
CA ALA A 49 -12.32 -31.28 14.47
C ALA A 49 -13.02 -29.98 14.91
N PRO A 50 -12.64 -28.81 14.36
CA PRO A 50 -13.26 -27.54 14.73
C PRO A 50 -14.73 -27.49 14.29
N ALA A 51 -15.60 -27.02 15.18
CA ALA A 51 -17.03 -26.88 14.91
C ALA A 51 -17.27 -25.76 13.88
N ALA A 52 -17.56 -26.14 12.63
CA ALA A 52 -17.85 -25.19 11.55
C ALA A 52 -19.21 -24.49 11.72
N ASP A 53 -19.34 -23.28 11.17
CA ASP A 53 -20.52 -22.43 11.28
C ASP A 53 -21.83 -23.12 10.90
N ALA A 54 -22.74 -23.22 11.87
CA ALA A 54 -24.06 -23.84 11.72
C ALA A 54 -25.04 -22.95 10.94
N LYS A 55 -24.77 -22.73 9.64
CA LYS A 55 -25.66 -21.98 8.73
C LYS A 55 -26.03 -22.73 7.44
N ALA A 56 -26.12 -24.05 7.54
CA ALA A 56 -26.81 -24.90 6.55
C ALA A 56 -28.14 -25.42 7.13
N ARG A 57 -29.23 -25.19 6.38
CA ARG A 57 -30.45 -26.02 6.39
C ARG A 57 -30.84 -26.29 4.94
N THR A 58 -29.93 -26.93 4.22
CA THR A 58 -30.24 -27.67 3.00
C THR A 58 -31.35 -28.70 3.32
N GLY A 59 -32.25 -28.95 2.37
CA GLY A 59 -33.47 -29.75 2.63
C GLY A 59 -33.24 -31.26 2.78
N GLN A 60 -31.98 -31.73 2.73
CA GLN A 60 -31.60 -33.14 2.67
C GLN A 60 -31.11 -33.66 4.04
N PRO A 61 -31.48 -34.89 4.44
CA PRO A 61 -30.89 -35.58 5.59
C PRO A 61 -29.36 -35.73 5.54
N VAL A 62 -28.77 -35.80 4.34
CA VAL A 62 -27.34 -36.02 4.10
C VAL A 62 -26.77 -34.94 3.18
N SER A 63 -25.58 -34.45 3.52
CA SER A 63 -24.72 -33.69 2.61
C SER A 63 -23.70 -34.63 2.00
N VAL A 64 -23.53 -34.53 0.68
CA VAL A 64 -22.49 -35.22 -0.10
C VAL A 64 -21.45 -34.16 -0.49
N SER A 65 -20.16 -34.53 -0.48
CA SER A 65 -19.01 -33.68 -0.84
C SER A 65 -18.20 -34.39 -1.90
N LEU A 66 -17.80 -33.72 -2.98
CA LEU A 66 -17.01 -34.29 -4.08
C LEU A 66 -15.55 -33.84 -3.99
N ASP A 67 -14.75 -34.58 -3.22
CA ASP A 67 -13.39 -34.16 -2.85
C ASP A 67 -12.37 -34.42 -3.98
N SER A 68 -12.65 -35.31 -4.95
CA SER A 68 -11.94 -35.35 -6.25
C SER A 68 -12.78 -35.97 -7.37
N PHE A 69 -12.43 -35.64 -8.61
CA PHE A 69 -13.05 -36.16 -9.84
C PHE A 69 -11.99 -36.27 -10.94
N ALA A 70 -11.69 -37.49 -11.41
CA ALA A 70 -10.60 -37.73 -12.35
C ALA A 70 -10.88 -38.91 -13.31
N PRO A 71 -10.57 -38.82 -14.62
CA PRO A 71 -10.14 -37.60 -15.32
C PRO A 71 -11.26 -36.55 -15.40
N ALA A 72 -10.91 -35.29 -15.64
CA ALA A 72 -11.88 -34.19 -15.71
C ALA A 72 -12.66 -34.14 -17.05
N ALA A 73 -12.12 -34.72 -18.11
CA ALA A 73 -12.75 -34.83 -19.41
C ALA A 73 -12.34 -36.13 -20.08
N PRO A 74 -12.91 -37.28 -19.69
CA PRO A 74 -12.49 -38.58 -20.19
C PRO A 74 -12.63 -38.75 -21.71
N VAL A 75 -12.00 -39.80 -22.20
CA VAL A 75 -12.18 -40.42 -23.51
C VAL A 75 -12.68 -41.87 -23.35
N LYS A 76 -13.01 -42.53 -24.46
CA LYS A 76 -13.44 -43.94 -24.46
C LYS A 76 -12.34 -44.84 -23.90
N GLY A 77 -12.71 -45.78 -23.02
CA GLY A 77 -11.77 -46.68 -22.33
C GLY A 77 -11.13 -46.11 -21.06
N ASP A 78 -11.38 -44.86 -20.68
CA ASP A 78 -10.98 -44.34 -19.36
C ASP A 78 -11.78 -44.98 -18.21
N ARG A 79 -11.27 -44.84 -16.98
CA ARG A 79 -12.03 -45.10 -15.75
C ARG A 79 -12.24 -43.82 -14.97
N LEU A 80 -13.50 -43.37 -14.92
CA LEU A 80 -13.91 -42.26 -14.05
C LEU A 80 -13.79 -42.69 -12.59
N THR A 81 -13.06 -41.89 -11.81
CA THR A 81 -12.89 -42.05 -10.36
C THR A 81 -13.39 -40.80 -9.66
N ILE A 82 -14.29 -40.99 -8.70
CA ILE A 82 -14.83 -39.90 -7.87
C ILE A 82 -14.59 -40.27 -6.41
N THR A 83 -13.96 -39.38 -5.65
CA THR A 83 -13.84 -39.53 -4.19
C THR A 83 -14.57 -38.42 -3.49
N GLY A 84 -15.03 -38.69 -2.27
CA GLY A 84 -15.72 -37.67 -1.51
C GLY A 84 -16.03 -38.07 -0.09
N THR A 85 -16.92 -37.29 0.53
CA THR A 85 -17.36 -37.50 1.91
C THR A 85 -18.88 -37.36 1.99
N VAL A 86 -19.56 -38.35 2.58
CA VAL A 86 -20.98 -38.27 2.94
C VAL A 86 -21.13 -37.94 4.42
N THR A 87 -22.05 -37.05 4.78
CA THR A 87 -22.29 -36.60 6.16
C THR A 87 -23.77 -36.56 6.49
N ASN A 88 -24.21 -37.35 7.47
CA ASN A 88 -25.58 -37.36 7.95
C ASN A 88 -25.83 -36.17 8.88
N GLN A 89 -26.52 -35.15 8.37
CA GLN A 89 -26.89 -33.94 9.11
C GLN A 89 -28.22 -34.09 9.87
N SER A 90 -28.90 -35.23 9.71
CA SER A 90 -30.17 -35.53 10.38
C SER A 90 -29.98 -36.02 11.82
N LYS A 91 -31.09 -36.24 12.53
CA LYS A 91 -31.13 -36.83 13.88
C LYS A 91 -31.43 -38.34 13.89
N ARG A 92 -31.38 -39.01 12.73
CA ARG A 92 -31.69 -40.43 12.58
C ARG A 92 -30.48 -41.15 12.01
N THR A 93 -30.20 -42.36 12.49
CA THR A 93 -29.32 -43.28 11.76
C THR A 93 -29.98 -43.64 10.44
N ILE A 94 -29.18 -43.68 9.38
CA ILE A 94 -29.54 -44.24 8.08
C ILE A 94 -28.93 -45.65 8.05
N THR A 95 -29.70 -46.65 7.62
CA THR A 95 -29.26 -48.05 7.49
C THR A 95 -29.48 -48.52 6.06
N ASP A 96 -28.84 -49.63 5.69
CA ASP A 96 -29.05 -50.29 4.40
C ASP A 96 -28.81 -49.27 3.27
N ALA A 97 -27.62 -48.68 3.28
CA ALA A 97 -27.30 -47.43 2.61
C ALA A 97 -26.04 -47.56 1.76
N HIS A 98 -26.01 -46.87 0.63
CA HIS A 98 -24.87 -46.91 -0.29
C HIS A 98 -24.65 -45.56 -0.96
N VAL A 99 -23.43 -45.35 -1.48
CA VAL A 99 -23.10 -44.22 -2.36
C VAL A 99 -23.11 -44.70 -3.80
N GLY A 100 -23.99 -44.14 -4.62
CA GLY A 100 -24.15 -44.47 -6.04
C GLY A 100 -23.82 -43.30 -6.98
N LEU A 101 -23.49 -43.61 -8.23
CA LEU A 101 -23.34 -42.62 -9.31
C LEU A 101 -24.58 -42.63 -10.21
N ARG A 102 -25.10 -41.44 -10.51
CA ARG A 102 -26.26 -41.24 -11.38
C ARG A 102 -25.90 -40.48 -12.64
N VAL A 103 -26.32 -40.99 -13.79
CA VAL A 103 -26.16 -40.33 -15.09
C VAL A 103 -27.47 -39.63 -15.46
N GLY A 104 -27.43 -38.31 -15.41
CA GLY A 104 -28.52 -37.42 -15.81
C GLY A 104 -28.49 -37.09 -17.31
N PRO A 105 -29.47 -36.31 -17.79
CA PRO A 105 -29.58 -35.96 -19.20
C PRO A 105 -28.42 -35.07 -19.68
N VAL A 106 -28.16 -35.12 -21.00
CA VAL A 106 -27.31 -34.14 -21.69
C VAL A 106 -27.92 -32.75 -21.53
N LEU A 107 -27.10 -31.81 -21.05
CA LEU A 107 -27.51 -30.45 -20.76
C LEU A 107 -27.48 -29.61 -22.04
N ASN A 108 -28.57 -28.91 -22.31
CA ASN A 108 -28.71 -28.07 -23.49
C ASN A 108 -28.46 -26.59 -23.15
N GLY A 109 -27.24 -26.13 -23.42
CA GLY A 109 -26.82 -24.73 -23.23
C GLY A 109 -26.29 -24.39 -21.83
N ARG A 110 -25.51 -23.31 -21.77
CA ARG A 110 -24.75 -22.87 -20.57
C ARG A 110 -25.61 -22.59 -19.33
N SER A 111 -26.84 -22.13 -19.53
CA SER A 111 -27.79 -21.90 -18.42
C SER A 111 -28.35 -23.19 -17.82
N ALA A 112 -28.37 -24.31 -18.56
CA ALA A 112 -28.79 -25.59 -18.01
C ALA A 112 -27.77 -26.13 -16.99
N ILE A 113 -26.47 -25.91 -17.25
CA ILE A 113 -25.37 -26.17 -16.31
C ILE A 113 -25.56 -25.34 -15.04
N ASP A 114 -25.84 -24.03 -15.16
CA ASP A 114 -26.09 -23.15 -14.00
C ASP A 114 -27.30 -23.58 -13.18
N HIS A 115 -28.37 -24.05 -13.83
CA HIS A 115 -29.60 -24.49 -13.16
C HIS A 115 -29.40 -25.83 -12.44
N ALA A 116 -28.71 -26.78 -13.06
CA ALA A 116 -28.31 -28.03 -12.42
C ALA A 116 -27.39 -27.80 -11.21
N ALA A 117 -26.41 -26.91 -11.35
CA ALA A 117 -25.44 -26.54 -10.31
C ALA A 117 -26.03 -25.82 -9.08
N ARG A 118 -27.30 -25.42 -9.13
CA ARG A 118 -28.01 -24.64 -8.09
C ARG A 118 -29.28 -25.35 -7.58
N ARG A 119 -29.51 -26.60 -7.95
CA ARG A 119 -30.75 -27.33 -7.65
C ARG A 119 -30.66 -28.03 -6.28
N ASP A 120 -31.48 -27.60 -5.33
CA ASP A 120 -31.60 -28.27 -4.02
C ASP A 120 -32.35 -29.62 -4.13
N GLY A 121 -32.06 -30.54 -3.20
CA GLY A 121 -32.78 -31.81 -3.05
C GLY A 121 -32.48 -32.84 -4.13
N PHE A 122 -33.24 -33.94 -4.14
CA PHE A 122 -33.26 -34.96 -5.20
C PHE A 122 -34.56 -34.87 -6.01
N SER A 123 -34.49 -35.13 -7.32
CA SER A 123 -35.63 -35.13 -8.24
C SER A 123 -35.45 -36.23 -9.29
N PRO A 124 -36.22 -37.34 -9.22
CA PRO A 124 -36.05 -38.50 -10.11
C PRO A 124 -36.04 -38.15 -11.61
N GLY A 125 -36.91 -37.23 -12.04
CA GLY A 125 -37.02 -36.82 -13.44
C GLY A 125 -35.92 -35.87 -13.95
N ALA A 126 -34.98 -35.48 -13.09
CA ALA A 126 -33.88 -34.55 -13.44
C ALA A 126 -32.50 -35.01 -12.95
N ASP A 127 -32.42 -36.00 -12.06
CA ASP A 127 -31.17 -36.59 -11.54
C ASP A 127 -30.79 -37.92 -12.18
N GLY A 128 -31.56 -38.37 -13.17
CA GLY A 128 -31.25 -39.57 -13.93
C GLY A 128 -31.45 -40.87 -13.16
N LEU A 129 -31.06 -41.97 -13.79
CA LEU A 129 -30.99 -43.28 -13.15
C LEU A 129 -29.64 -43.43 -12.44
N GLU A 130 -29.59 -44.34 -11.47
CA GLU A 130 -28.31 -44.84 -10.95
C GLU A 130 -27.74 -45.82 -11.97
N ILE A 131 -26.41 -45.93 -12.05
CA ILE A 131 -25.74 -47.00 -12.81
C ILE A 131 -25.84 -48.34 -12.07
N ASP A 132 -25.22 -49.40 -12.60
CA ASP A 132 -25.22 -50.71 -11.97
C ASP A 132 -24.71 -50.68 -10.51
N GLU A 133 -25.37 -51.43 -9.65
CA GLU A 133 -25.07 -51.55 -8.21
C GLU A 133 -23.66 -52.10 -7.96
N GLU A 134 -23.03 -52.80 -8.92
CA GLU A 134 -21.62 -53.24 -8.80
C GLU A 134 -20.61 -52.10 -8.64
N TYR A 135 -20.98 -50.86 -9.00
CA TYR A 135 -20.17 -49.66 -8.85
C TYR A 135 -20.47 -48.84 -7.59
N ALA A 136 -21.48 -49.23 -6.81
CA ALA A 136 -21.85 -48.55 -5.58
C ALA A 136 -20.85 -48.84 -4.44
N GLN A 137 -20.81 -47.94 -3.44
CA GLN A 137 -20.11 -48.21 -2.19
C GLN A 137 -21.10 -48.41 -1.05
N GLU A 138 -21.23 -49.66 -0.60
CA GLU A 138 -22.03 -50.07 0.56
C GLU A 138 -21.58 -49.43 1.88
N ILE A 139 -22.56 -49.14 2.74
CA ILE A 139 -22.42 -48.53 4.07
C ILE A 139 -23.50 -49.11 5.01
N ASP A 140 -23.14 -50.12 5.82
CA ASP A 140 -24.03 -50.80 6.79
C ASP A 140 -24.97 -49.83 7.56
N SER A 141 -24.39 -48.73 8.07
CA SER A 141 -25.15 -47.61 8.62
C SER A 141 -24.33 -46.31 8.71
N LEU A 142 -25.03 -45.19 8.55
CA LEU A 142 -24.50 -43.84 8.77
C LEU A 142 -25.26 -43.18 9.90
N ALA A 143 -24.71 -43.22 11.11
CA ALA A 143 -25.33 -42.63 12.30
C ALA A 143 -25.42 -41.09 12.24
N ALA A 144 -26.36 -40.52 13.00
CA ALA A 144 -26.58 -39.08 13.06
C ALA A 144 -25.31 -38.30 13.43
N GLY A 145 -24.99 -37.24 12.67
CA GLY A 145 -23.79 -36.41 12.86
C GLY A 145 -22.46 -37.09 12.48
N ARG A 146 -22.48 -38.25 11.84
CA ARG A 146 -21.28 -38.92 11.33
C ARG A 146 -21.00 -38.58 9.87
N SER A 147 -19.72 -38.59 9.53
CA SER A 147 -19.19 -38.53 8.17
C SER A 147 -18.44 -39.82 7.84
N LEU A 148 -18.49 -40.25 6.58
CA LEU A 148 -17.69 -41.34 6.02
C LEU A 148 -17.14 -40.93 4.65
N PRO A 149 -15.89 -41.31 4.30
CA PRO A 149 -15.36 -41.12 2.95
C PRO A 149 -15.94 -42.17 1.99
N PHE A 150 -15.97 -41.82 0.69
CA PHE A 150 -16.30 -42.75 -0.37
C PHE A 150 -15.35 -42.66 -1.57
N ARG A 151 -15.31 -43.73 -2.36
CA ARG A 151 -14.61 -43.81 -3.65
C ARG A 151 -15.40 -44.67 -4.64
N LEU A 152 -15.94 -44.03 -5.68
CA LEU A 152 -16.52 -44.71 -6.83
C LEU A 152 -15.46 -44.83 -7.93
N SER A 153 -15.48 -45.92 -8.70
CA SER A 153 -14.64 -46.08 -9.90
C SER A 153 -15.37 -46.88 -10.96
N VAL A 154 -15.66 -46.25 -12.09
CA VAL A 154 -16.53 -46.76 -13.15
C VAL A 154 -15.79 -46.66 -14.50
N PRO A 155 -15.79 -47.68 -15.37
CA PRO A 155 -15.39 -47.49 -16.77
C PRO A 155 -16.30 -46.48 -17.45
N VAL A 156 -15.74 -45.61 -18.27
CA VAL A 156 -16.52 -44.58 -18.98
C VAL A 156 -17.41 -45.19 -20.07
N ASP A 157 -17.05 -46.39 -20.55
CA ASP A 157 -17.86 -47.19 -21.45
C ASP A 157 -19.17 -47.70 -20.82
N ASP A 158 -19.22 -47.84 -19.48
CA ASP A 158 -20.40 -48.33 -18.73
C ASP A 158 -21.27 -47.17 -18.17
N LEU A 159 -21.08 -45.95 -18.71
CA LEU A 159 -21.89 -44.76 -18.41
C LEU A 159 -22.93 -44.44 -19.51
N ASP A 160 -23.05 -45.28 -20.54
CA ASP A 160 -23.98 -45.15 -21.68
C ASP A 160 -23.99 -43.75 -22.34
N LEU A 161 -22.78 -43.23 -22.62
CA LEU A 161 -22.57 -41.88 -23.17
C LEU A 161 -22.65 -41.85 -24.71
N ASP A 162 -23.87 -41.92 -25.25
CA ASP A 162 -24.15 -41.94 -26.69
C ASP A 162 -23.61 -40.71 -27.49
N ASP A 163 -23.97 -39.49 -27.07
CA ASP A 163 -23.82 -38.26 -27.86
C ASP A 163 -22.77 -37.30 -27.29
N ASN A 164 -22.06 -36.56 -28.16
CA ASN A 164 -21.18 -35.46 -27.73
C ASN A 164 -21.97 -34.44 -26.89
N GLY A 165 -21.48 -34.08 -25.70
CA GLY A 165 -22.23 -33.16 -24.84
C GLY A 165 -21.68 -32.99 -23.42
N ILE A 166 -22.46 -32.29 -22.59
CA ILE A 166 -22.20 -32.15 -21.16
C ILE A 166 -23.28 -32.94 -20.44
N TYR A 167 -22.91 -34.06 -19.83
CA TYR A 167 -23.81 -34.85 -19.01
C TYR A 167 -23.84 -34.29 -17.58
N GLN A 168 -25.02 -34.22 -16.98
CA GLN A 168 -25.14 -33.95 -15.54
C GLN A 168 -24.89 -35.25 -14.77
N LEU A 169 -23.87 -35.28 -13.90
CA LEU A 169 -23.68 -36.39 -12.97
C LEU A 169 -24.16 -36.00 -11.57
N GLY A 170 -24.72 -36.99 -10.86
CA GLY A 170 -25.09 -36.86 -9.45
C GLY A 170 -24.47 -38.00 -8.64
N VAL A 171 -23.87 -37.68 -7.50
CA VAL A 171 -23.47 -38.70 -6.51
C VAL A 171 -24.45 -38.64 -5.36
N SER A 172 -25.18 -39.73 -5.15
CA SER A 172 -26.23 -39.88 -4.15
C SER A 172 -25.79 -40.75 -2.98
N LEU A 173 -26.25 -40.45 -1.76
CA LEU A 173 -26.42 -41.47 -0.73
C LEU A 173 -27.88 -41.95 -0.76
N SER A 174 -28.10 -43.22 -1.05
CA SER A 174 -29.37 -43.91 -0.88
C SER A 174 -29.42 -44.63 0.48
N GLY A 175 -30.61 -45.00 0.94
CA GLY A 175 -30.79 -45.82 2.13
C GLY A 175 -32.07 -45.55 2.92
N GLN A 176 -32.22 -46.21 4.06
CA GLN A 176 -33.47 -46.26 4.85
C GLN A 176 -33.37 -45.54 6.19
N THR A 177 -34.50 -45.20 6.81
CA THR A 177 -34.53 -44.74 8.22
C THR A 177 -35.70 -45.35 8.98
N ALA A 178 -35.65 -45.34 10.32
CA ALA A 178 -36.73 -45.87 11.18
C ALA A 178 -38.12 -45.21 11.02
N ALA A 179 -38.26 -44.14 10.22
CA ALA A 179 -39.55 -43.54 9.85
C ALA A 179 -39.92 -43.74 8.37
N GLN A 180 -38.97 -44.21 7.55
CA GLN A 180 -39.08 -44.51 6.13
C GLN A 180 -38.34 -45.83 5.89
N PRO A 181 -38.95 -46.98 6.24
CA PRO A 181 -38.34 -48.30 6.16
C PRO A 181 -38.44 -48.86 4.73
N TYR A 182 -37.93 -48.08 3.80
CA TYR A 182 -37.76 -48.37 2.39
C TYR A 182 -36.73 -47.36 1.85
N GLU A 183 -36.04 -47.74 0.77
CA GLU A 183 -34.97 -46.92 0.19
C GLU A 183 -35.47 -45.54 -0.25
N GLN A 184 -34.68 -44.51 0.08
CA GLN A 184 -34.76 -43.18 -0.55
C GLN A 184 -33.38 -42.55 -0.68
N VAL A 185 -33.20 -41.67 -1.68
CA VAL A 185 -32.03 -40.79 -1.77
C VAL A 185 -32.07 -39.78 -0.62
N GLN A 186 -31.14 -39.93 0.32
CA GLN A 186 -31.01 -39.12 1.53
C GLN A 186 -30.20 -37.82 1.30
N GLY A 187 -29.40 -37.79 0.24
CA GLY A 187 -28.58 -36.65 -0.17
C GLY A 187 -27.99 -36.87 -1.57
N ILE A 188 -27.71 -35.79 -2.29
CA ILE A 188 -27.09 -35.82 -3.63
C ILE A 188 -26.33 -34.51 -3.87
N GLU A 189 -25.11 -34.62 -4.42
CA GLU A 189 -24.31 -33.50 -4.93
C GLU A 189 -24.09 -33.66 -6.45
N ARG A 190 -23.95 -32.55 -7.19
CA ARG A 190 -23.97 -32.54 -8.66
C ARG A 190 -22.71 -31.96 -9.28
N THR A 191 -22.22 -32.67 -10.27
CA THR A 191 -21.09 -32.28 -11.11
C THR A 191 -21.43 -32.49 -12.58
N PHE A 192 -20.47 -32.21 -13.46
CA PHE A 192 -20.65 -32.23 -14.91
C PHE A 192 -19.57 -33.09 -15.54
N LEU A 193 -19.96 -33.90 -16.51
CA LEU A 193 -19.05 -34.72 -17.30
C LEU A 193 -19.03 -34.16 -18.74
N PRO A 194 -17.97 -33.45 -19.15
CA PRO A 194 -17.77 -33.06 -20.53
C PRO A 194 -17.37 -34.30 -21.33
N TRP A 195 -18.27 -34.78 -22.18
CA TRP A 195 -18.06 -35.95 -23.04
C TRP A 195 -17.85 -35.50 -24.49
N GLN A 196 -16.60 -35.61 -24.92
CA GLN A 196 -16.15 -35.23 -26.25
C GLN A 196 -15.06 -36.24 -26.67
N PRO A 197 -15.41 -37.45 -27.14
CA PRO A 197 -14.45 -38.53 -27.42
C PRO A 197 -13.65 -38.35 -28.74
N LYS A 198 -13.92 -37.28 -29.49
CA LYS A 198 -13.22 -36.85 -30.72
C LYS A 198 -13.16 -35.32 -30.75
N ALA A 199 -12.26 -34.72 -31.52
CA ALA A 199 -12.27 -33.28 -31.74
C ALA A 199 -13.63 -32.78 -32.26
N ALA A 200 -14.07 -31.61 -31.80
CA ALA A 200 -15.30 -30.94 -32.23
C ALA A 200 -15.15 -30.34 -33.65
N GLY A 201 -16.25 -29.89 -34.26
CA GLY A 201 -16.22 -29.28 -35.60
C GLY A 201 -15.42 -27.97 -35.71
N GLY A 202 -15.16 -27.33 -34.57
CA GLY A 202 -14.30 -26.15 -34.39
C GLY A 202 -13.86 -26.05 -32.93
N GLN A 203 -13.01 -25.07 -32.59
CA GLN A 203 -12.50 -24.89 -31.22
C GLN A 203 -12.80 -23.48 -30.67
N THR A 204 -12.93 -23.38 -29.35
CA THR A 204 -13.05 -22.10 -28.63
C THR A 204 -11.65 -21.62 -28.21
N SER A 205 -11.15 -20.57 -28.84
CA SER A 205 -9.96 -19.87 -28.38
C SER A 205 -10.20 -19.24 -27.01
N LEU A 206 -9.33 -19.51 -26.04
CA LEU A 206 -9.47 -19.09 -24.66
C LEU A 206 -8.27 -18.25 -24.20
N THR A 207 -8.56 -17.05 -23.71
CA THR A 207 -7.59 -16.20 -23.00
C THR A 207 -7.89 -16.20 -21.51
N MET A 208 -6.95 -16.69 -20.71
CA MET A 208 -6.94 -16.46 -19.26
C MET A 208 -6.08 -15.23 -18.92
N LEU A 209 -6.63 -14.28 -18.17
CA LEU A 209 -5.85 -13.25 -17.48
C LEU A 209 -5.29 -13.83 -16.18
N TRP A 210 -4.00 -13.60 -15.92
CA TRP A 210 -3.30 -14.09 -14.75
C TRP A 210 -2.65 -12.93 -13.98
N PRO A 211 -3.28 -12.44 -12.90
CA PRO A 211 -2.88 -11.20 -12.26
C PRO A 211 -1.72 -11.35 -11.26
N LEU A 212 -0.60 -10.68 -11.52
CA LEU A 212 0.43 -10.35 -10.54
C LEU A 212 0.17 -8.92 -10.03
N ILE A 213 -0.73 -8.84 -9.07
CA ILE A 213 -1.17 -7.60 -8.40
C ILE A 213 -1.12 -7.86 -6.89
N SER A 214 -0.77 -6.85 -6.11
CA SER A 214 -0.80 -6.85 -4.64
C SER A 214 -1.35 -5.51 -4.15
N THR A 215 -1.20 -5.22 -2.86
CA THR A 215 -1.52 -3.93 -2.26
C THR A 215 -0.30 -3.00 -2.31
N PRO A 216 -0.48 -1.67 -2.20
CA PRO A 216 0.63 -0.76 -1.94
C PRO A 216 1.27 -1.07 -0.58
N HIS A 217 2.55 -1.46 -0.60
CA HIS A 217 3.35 -1.76 0.60
C HIS A 217 4.33 -0.64 0.98
N LEU A 218 4.63 0.25 0.01
CA LEU A 218 5.56 1.37 0.13
C LEU A 218 4.84 2.71 0.09
N THR A 219 5.20 3.64 0.98
CA THR A 219 4.79 5.05 0.88
C THR A 219 5.83 5.85 0.08
N ALA A 220 6.10 7.10 0.45
CA ALA A 220 7.23 7.89 -0.02
C ALA A 220 8.37 7.94 1.02
N GLU A 221 8.22 7.25 2.15
CA GLU A 221 9.09 7.39 3.32
C GLU A 221 10.38 6.56 3.17
N THR A 222 11.50 7.20 3.48
CA THR A 222 12.83 6.58 3.47
C THR A 222 13.54 6.90 4.79
N ASP A 223 14.45 6.03 5.21
CA ASP A 223 15.26 6.27 6.41
C ASP A 223 16.18 7.50 6.23
N SER A 224 16.78 7.97 7.32
CA SER A 224 17.56 9.22 7.38
C SER A 224 19.03 9.02 6.96
N ASP A 225 19.25 8.34 5.83
CA ASP A 225 20.56 7.96 5.30
C ASP A 225 20.85 8.55 3.89
N GLU A 226 22.08 8.39 3.42
CA GLU A 226 22.48 8.90 2.10
C GLU A 226 21.85 8.09 0.95
N GLU A 227 21.59 6.80 1.18
CA GLU A 227 21.10 5.82 0.21
C GLU A 227 19.57 5.89 -0.01
N GLN A 228 18.84 6.49 0.94
CA GLN A 228 17.38 6.51 1.04
C GLN A 228 16.73 5.14 1.18
N THR A 229 17.16 4.37 2.18
CA THR A 229 16.63 3.03 2.44
C THR A 229 15.10 3.07 2.56
N PRO A 230 14.34 2.33 1.73
CA PRO A 230 12.88 2.45 1.67
C PRO A 230 12.19 1.86 2.91
N ILE A 231 11.16 2.54 3.40
CA ILE A 231 10.33 2.08 4.53
C ILE A 231 9.01 1.48 4.02
N PHE A 232 8.82 0.19 4.31
CA PHE A 232 7.60 -0.57 4.10
C PHE A 232 6.69 -0.45 5.33
N GLU A 233 5.37 -0.42 5.12
CA GLU A 233 4.39 -0.34 6.22
C GLU A 233 4.30 -1.63 7.06
N ASP A 234 4.55 -2.78 6.46
CA ASP A 234 4.62 -4.10 7.10
C ASP A 234 5.46 -5.10 6.24
N ASP A 235 5.58 -6.36 6.69
CA ASP A 235 6.31 -7.44 5.98
C ASP A 235 5.40 -8.33 5.11
N SER A 236 4.12 -8.00 4.92
CA SER A 236 3.17 -8.92 4.25
C SER A 236 3.55 -9.21 2.79
N LEU A 237 4.25 -8.30 2.10
CA LEU A 237 4.82 -8.57 0.78
C LEU A 237 5.84 -9.72 0.82
N ALA A 238 6.66 -9.82 1.88
CA ALA A 238 7.59 -10.92 2.07
C ALA A 238 6.85 -12.26 2.28
N GLU A 239 5.72 -12.25 2.97
CA GLU A 239 4.84 -13.43 3.10
C GLU A 239 4.19 -13.83 1.77
N GLU A 240 3.85 -12.88 0.90
CA GLU A 240 3.26 -13.19 -0.41
C GLU A 240 4.24 -13.85 -1.37
N ILE A 241 5.52 -13.48 -1.33
CA ILE A 241 6.59 -14.03 -2.19
C ILE A 241 7.33 -15.23 -1.57
N ALA A 242 7.12 -15.53 -0.29
CA ALA A 242 7.68 -16.70 0.39
C ALA A 242 7.14 -18.03 -0.18
N PRO A 243 7.82 -19.18 0.05
CA PRO A 243 7.37 -20.48 -0.44
C PRO A 243 5.97 -20.86 0.07
N GLY A 244 5.02 -21.09 -0.85
CA GLY A 244 3.60 -21.32 -0.54
C GLY A 244 2.75 -20.04 -0.47
N GLY A 245 3.39 -18.86 -0.47
CA GLY A 245 2.77 -17.55 -0.53
C GLY A 245 1.96 -17.30 -1.80
N ARG A 246 1.10 -16.29 -1.78
CA ARG A 246 0.15 -16.00 -2.87
C ARG A 246 0.84 -15.72 -4.20
N LEU A 247 1.86 -14.86 -4.20
CA LEU A 247 2.59 -14.44 -5.39
C LEU A 247 3.61 -15.49 -5.84
N GLU A 248 4.25 -16.22 -4.91
CA GLU A 248 5.03 -17.42 -5.25
C GLU A 248 4.17 -18.41 -6.05
N ARG A 249 3.01 -18.77 -5.50
CA ARG A 249 2.10 -19.74 -6.11
C ARG A 249 1.58 -19.29 -7.47
N MET A 250 1.30 -18.00 -7.64
CA MET A 250 0.89 -17.43 -8.93
C MET A 250 2.01 -17.55 -9.97
N VAL A 251 3.27 -17.28 -9.62
CA VAL A 251 4.41 -17.39 -10.55
C VAL A 251 4.72 -18.84 -10.88
N ALA A 252 4.82 -19.70 -9.86
CA ALA A 252 5.15 -21.11 -10.01
C ALA A 252 4.14 -21.90 -10.86
N LEU A 253 2.86 -21.55 -10.80
CA LEU A 253 1.82 -22.14 -11.65
C LEU A 253 1.77 -21.49 -13.04
N GLY A 254 1.75 -20.15 -13.12
CA GLY A 254 1.56 -19.43 -14.39
C GLY A 254 2.68 -19.64 -15.42
N ARG A 255 3.91 -19.94 -14.98
CA ARG A 255 5.03 -20.26 -15.88
C ARG A 255 4.73 -21.48 -16.77
N GLU A 256 3.96 -22.45 -16.27
CA GLU A 256 3.63 -23.74 -16.91
C GLU A 256 2.37 -23.68 -17.80
N LEU A 257 1.75 -22.49 -17.96
CA LEU A 257 0.45 -22.32 -18.63
C LEU A 257 0.53 -21.29 -19.76
N ASP A 258 -0.35 -21.43 -20.76
CA ASP A 258 -0.56 -20.41 -21.79
C ASP A 258 -1.58 -19.36 -21.34
N ILE A 259 -1.05 -18.39 -20.60
CA ILE A 259 -1.77 -17.30 -19.93
C ILE A 259 -1.33 -15.93 -20.46
N THR A 260 -2.18 -14.91 -20.30
CA THR A 260 -1.75 -13.52 -20.37
C THR A 260 -1.42 -13.01 -18.98
N TRP A 261 -0.15 -12.72 -18.71
CA TRP A 261 0.27 -12.05 -17.48
C TRP A 261 -0.30 -10.63 -17.42
N VAL A 262 -0.98 -10.29 -16.34
CA VAL A 262 -1.48 -8.93 -16.07
C VAL A 262 -0.78 -8.43 -14.82
N VAL A 263 0.10 -7.45 -14.95
CA VAL A 263 1.05 -7.07 -13.89
C VAL A 263 0.81 -5.64 -13.44
N ASP A 264 0.78 -5.41 -12.12
CA ASP A 264 0.94 -4.07 -11.55
C ASP A 264 2.44 -3.74 -11.47
N PRO A 265 2.92 -2.69 -12.14
CA PRO A 265 4.32 -2.25 -12.04
C PRO A 265 4.74 -1.88 -10.62
N ASP A 266 3.82 -1.48 -9.75
CA ASP A 266 4.14 -1.15 -8.35
C ASP A 266 4.53 -2.38 -7.54
N LEU A 267 3.94 -3.55 -7.83
CA LEU A 267 4.37 -4.80 -7.22
C LEU A 267 5.82 -5.12 -7.58
N LEU A 268 6.17 -5.00 -8.87
CA LEU A 268 7.55 -5.23 -9.32
C LEU A 268 8.53 -4.26 -8.65
N ALA A 269 8.22 -2.97 -8.66
CA ALA A 269 9.06 -1.95 -8.04
C ALA A 269 9.17 -2.11 -6.51
N SER A 270 8.12 -2.59 -5.85
CA SER A 270 8.13 -2.86 -4.41
C SER A 270 9.00 -4.08 -4.07
N VAL A 271 8.94 -5.17 -4.85
CA VAL A 271 9.84 -6.32 -4.64
C VAL A 271 11.27 -5.98 -5.04
N ASP A 272 11.49 -5.16 -6.07
CA ASP A 272 12.84 -4.72 -6.46
C ASP A 272 13.48 -3.85 -5.36
N ALA A 273 12.70 -2.96 -4.74
CA ALA A 273 13.12 -2.16 -3.59
C ALA A 273 13.48 -3.01 -2.34
N MET A 274 12.97 -4.23 -2.19
CA MET A 274 13.39 -5.15 -1.12
C MET A 274 14.80 -5.73 -1.35
N ARG A 275 15.38 -5.64 -2.56
CA ARG A 275 16.68 -6.26 -2.89
C ARG A 275 17.89 -5.44 -2.45
N GLY A 276 17.70 -4.13 -2.23
CA GLY A 276 18.77 -3.19 -1.88
C GLY A 276 19.01 -3.01 -0.38
N GLY A 277 18.38 -3.85 0.45
CA GLY A 277 18.15 -3.56 1.87
C GLY A 277 16.91 -2.69 2.05
N TYR A 278 16.11 -2.99 3.08
CA TYR A 278 14.88 -2.24 3.35
C TYR A 278 14.59 -2.10 4.85
N ARG A 279 13.65 -1.22 5.19
CA ARG A 279 13.16 -0.99 6.55
C ARG A 279 11.67 -1.35 6.63
N VAL A 280 11.25 -1.85 7.79
CA VAL A 280 9.85 -2.21 8.07
C VAL A 280 9.38 -1.43 9.28
N ARG A 281 8.19 -0.83 9.19
CA ARG A 281 7.51 -0.18 10.31
C ARG A 281 6.92 -1.23 11.27
N ASN A 282 7.08 -0.99 12.56
CA ASN A 282 6.44 -1.76 13.64
C ASN A 282 5.16 -1.04 14.10
N GLU A 283 4.27 -1.76 14.81
CA GLU A 283 3.01 -1.20 15.34
C GLU A 283 3.20 -0.03 16.31
N ASP A 284 4.37 0.08 16.96
CA ASP A 284 4.74 1.19 17.85
C ASP A 284 5.28 2.43 17.11
N GLY A 285 5.38 2.38 15.78
CA GLY A 285 5.90 3.44 14.93
C GLY A 285 7.43 3.46 14.78
N THR A 286 8.16 2.55 15.42
CA THR A 286 9.61 2.37 15.15
C THR A 286 9.86 1.68 13.82
N THR A 287 11.09 1.77 13.28
CA THR A 287 11.53 0.97 12.14
C THR A 287 12.56 -0.07 12.55
N ARG A 288 12.50 -1.25 11.93
CA ARG A 288 13.52 -2.29 11.96
C ARG A 288 14.03 -2.57 10.54
N ALA A 289 15.13 -3.32 10.43
CA ALA A 289 15.55 -3.82 9.12
C ALA A 289 14.57 -4.88 8.61
N GLY A 290 14.53 -5.03 7.28
CA GLY A 290 14.15 -6.29 6.64
C GLY A 290 15.07 -7.44 7.05
N SER A 291 14.74 -8.66 6.64
CA SER A 291 15.61 -9.81 6.87
C SER A 291 16.39 -10.16 5.60
N GLU A 292 17.65 -10.59 5.73
CA GLU A 292 18.46 -11.11 4.61
C GLU A 292 17.71 -12.23 3.85
N GLN A 293 16.87 -13.00 4.55
CA GLN A 293 15.99 -14.00 3.94
C GLN A 293 14.91 -13.36 3.05
N SER A 294 14.30 -12.25 3.47
CA SER A 294 13.31 -11.50 2.68
C SER A 294 13.94 -10.86 1.44
N GLU A 295 15.14 -10.30 1.57
CA GLU A 295 15.92 -9.69 0.47
C GLU A 295 16.31 -10.76 -0.57
N LYS A 296 16.68 -11.96 -0.10
CA LYS A 296 16.91 -13.12 -0.97
C LYS A 296 15.62 -13.60 -1.63
N LEU A 297 14.51 -13.69 -0.90
CA LEU A 297 13.21 -14.08 -1.48
C LEU A 297 12.74 -13.10 -2.56
N ALA A 298 12.96 -11.79 -2.38
CA ALA A 298 12.70 -10.77 -3.39
C ALA A 298 13.53 -11.00 -4.67
N THR A 299 14.82 -11.31 -4.52
CA THR A 299 15.72 -11.63 -5.65
C THR A 299 15.31 -12.93 -6.36
N ASP A 300 15.03 -14.00 -5.59
CA ASP A 300 14.61 -15.30 -6.13
C ASP A 300 13.24 -15.20 -6.85
N TRP A 301 12.32 -14.41 -6.31
CA TRP A 301 10.98 -14.23 -6.88
C TRP A 301 11.01 -13.41 -8.17
N LEU A 302 11.76 -12.31 -8.24
CA LEU A 302 11.87 -11.52 -9.47
C LEU A 302 12.52 -12.32 -10.60
N ALA A 303 13.61 -13.04 -10.33
CA ALA A 303 14.21 -13.97 -11.31
C ALA A 303 13.23 -15.08 -11.76
N SER A 304 12.33 -15.51 -10.86
CA SER A 304 11.26 -16.45 -11.19
C SER A 304 10.16 -15.82 -12.07
N VAL A 305 9.82 -14.54 -11.85
CA VAL A 305 8.89 -13.79 -12.73
C VAL A 305 9.51 -13.58 -14.11
N GLU A 306 10.75 -13.10 -14.19
CA GLU A 306 11.51 -12.93 -15.44
C GLU A 306 11.46 -14.21 -16.29
N SER A 307 11.81 -15.36 -15.69
CA SER A 307 11.77 -16.68 -16.34
C SER A 307 10.35 -17.12 -16.74
N ALA A 308 9.32 -16.72 -15.98
CA ALA A 308 7.93 -17.07 -16.24
C ALA A 308 7.23 -16.21 -17.31
N VAL A 309 7.71 -14.97 -17.52
CA VAL A 309 7.22 -14.06 -18.58
C VAL A 309 8.04 -14.12 -19.87
N ALA A 310 9.25 -14.67 -19.84
CA ALA A 310 10.16 -14.74 -20.99
C ALA A 310 9.46 -15.27 -22.26
N GLY A 311 9.45 -14.46 -23.32
CA GLY A 311 8.79 -14.78 -24.60
C GLY A 311 7.25 -14.69 -24.61
N LYS A 312 6.59 -14.68 -23.44
CA LYS A 312 5.13 -14.55 -23.32
C LYS A 312 4.66 -13.10 -23.53
N LYS A 313 3.36 -12.84 -23.40
CA LYS A 313 2.78 -11.49 -23.46
C LYS A 313 2.40 -11.00 -22.07
N ILE A 314 2.90 -9.80 -21.75
CA ILE A 314 2.62 -9.06 -20.52
C ILE A 314 1.69 -7.89 -20.85
N VAL A 315 0.62 -7.74 -20.09
CA VAL A 315 -0.17 -6.50 -20.01
C VAL A 315 0.23 -5.80 -18.72
N ALA A 316 0.72 -4.57 -18.83
CA ALA A 316 1.02 -3.73 -17.69
C ALA A 316 -0.20 -2.86 -17.37
N LEU A 317 -0.66 -2.90 -16.12
CA LEU A 317 -1.60 -1.93 -15.59
C LEU A 317 -0.86 -0.59 -15.35
N PRO A 318 -1.57 0.55 -15.23
CA PRO A 318 -0.94 1.77 -14.73
C PRO A 318 -0.40 1.54 -13.32
N TYR A 319 0.73 2.19 -13.00
CA TYR A 319 1.47 2.01 -11.75
C TYR A 319 0.56 2.17 -10.50
N GLY A 320 0.48 1.15 -9.65
CA GLY A 320 -0.32 1.14 -8.41
C GLY A 320 -1.81 0.79 -8.62
N ASP A 321 -2.17 0.36 -9.83
CA ASP A 321 -3.52 0.01 -10.29
C ASP A 321 -4.62 1.05 -9.94
N PRO A 322 -4.53 2.32 -10.40
CA PRO A 322 -5.41 3.40 -9.95
C PRO A 322 -6.89 3.18 -10.34
N ASP A 323 -7.81 3.52 -9.43
CA ASP A 323 -9.23 3.21 -9.54
C ASP A 323 -9.97 4.08 -10.58
N ILE A 324 -9.97 3.59 -11.83
CA ILE A 324 -10.63 4.22 -12.99
C ILE A 324 -12.08 4.60 -12.71
N ALA A 325 -12.83 3.79 -11.95
CA ALA A 325 -14.25 4.05 -11.67
C ALA A 325 -14.46 5.11 -10.58
N SER A 326 -13.63 5.12 -9.53
CA SER A 326 -13.61 6.21 -8.55
C SER A 326 -13.13 7.52 -9.15
N ILE A 327 -12.12 7.48 -10.03
CA ILE A 327 -11.73 8.65 -10.81
C ILE A 327 -12.92 9.13 -11.65
N ALA A 328 -13.58 8.25 -12.41
CA ALA A 328 -14.76 8.60 -13.22
C ALA A 328 -15.92 9.22 -12.44
N HIS A 329 -16.25 8.69 -11.25
CA HIS A 329 -17.41 9.13 -10.47
C HIS A 329 -17.09 10.26 -9.47
N ARG A 330 -15.84 10.39 -8.99
CA ARG A 330 -15.44 11.27 -7.87
C ARG A 330 -14.25 12.16 -8.21
N GLY A 331 -13.21 11.61 -8.83
CA GLY A 331 -11.94 12.32 -9.11
C GLY A 331 -11.94 13.20 -10.37
N LYS A 332 -12.79 12.95 -11.38
CA LYS A 332 -12.76 13.60 -12.71
C LYS A 332 -12.91 15.13 -12.66
N ASN A 333 -13.55 15.65 -11.61
CA ASN A 333 -13.75 17.08 -11.38
C ASN A 333 -12.72 17.69 -10.40
N VAL A 334 -11.74 16.92 -9.93
CA VAL A 334 -10.60 17.40 -9.13
C VAL A 334 -9.41 17.60 -10.07
N SER A 335 -8.80 18.79 -10.04
CA SER A 335 -7.76 19.14 -11.01
C SER A 335 -6.46 18.38 -10.74
N GLY A 336 -6.01 17.63 -11.75
CA GLY A 336 -4.77 16.83 -11.72
C GLY A 336 -5.01 15.31 -11.73
N SER A 337 -6.16 14.81 -11.27
CA SER A 337 -6.38 13.34 -11.12
C SER A 337 -6.33 12.55 -12.44
N LEU A 338 -6.73 13.15 -13.57
CA LEU A 338 -6.56 12.53 -14.90
C LEU A 338 -5.10 12.59 -15.39
N GLY A 339 -4.36 13.63 -14.99
CA GLY A 339 -2.92 13.73 -15.24
C GLY A 339 -2.17 12.60 -14.53
N ARG A 340 -2.41 12.43 -13.23
CA ARG A 340 -1.81 11.34 -12.43
C ARG A 340 -2.10 9.95 -13.00
N LEU A 341 -3.32 9.69 -13.45
CA LEU A 341 -3.64 8.41 -14.13
C LEU A 341 -2.80 8.21 -15.40
N LYS A 342 -2.55 9.26 -16.18
CA LYS A 342 -1.65 9.20 -17.32
C LYS A 342 -0.19 9.02 -16.89
N ASP A 343 0.29 9.76 -15.90
CA ASP A 343 1.67 9.67 -15.38
C ASP A 343 1.98 8.24 -14.87
N ALA A 344 1.01 7.60 -14.20
CA ALA A 344 1.06 6.20 -13.79
C ALA A 344 1.08 5.22 -14.98
N THR A 345 0.39 5.55 -16.08
CA THR A 345 0.34 4.73 -17.31
C THR A 345 1.62 4.85 -18.14
N ASP A 346 2.20 6.05 -18.22
CA ASP A 346 3.45 6.30 -18.96
C ASP A 346 4.65 5.59 -18.30
N VAL A 347 4.73 5.61 -16.96
CA VAL A 347 5.82 4.96 -16.20
C VAL A 347 5.64 3.43 -16.12
N ALA A 348 4.41 2.92 -16.21
CA ALA A 348 4.16 1.47 -16.19
C ALA A 348 4.98 0.68 -17.22
N ALA A 349 5.11 1.22 -18.44
CA ALA A 349 5.89 0.61 -19.49
C ALA A 349 7.38 0.53 -19.13
N SER A 350 7.97 1.63 -18.66
CA SER A 350 9.40 1.68 -18.33
C SER A 350 9.76 0.87 -17.10
N THR A 351 8.91 0.82 -16.06
CA THR A 351 9.14 -0.03 -14.88
C THR A 351 9.19 -1.51 -15.26
N VAL A 352 8.21 -2.01 -16.03
CA VAL A 352 8.17 -3.43 -16.45
C VAL A 352 9.29 -3.76 -17.45
N GLU A 353 9.59 -2.87 -18.41
CA GLU A 353 10.67 -3.08 -19.39
C GLU A 353 12.07 -3.01 -18.73
N THR A 354 12.22 -2.25 -17.63
CA THR A 354 13.47 -2.19 -16.84
C THR A 354 13.65 -3.46 -16.00
N ILE A 355 12.62 -3.88 -15.24
CA ILE A 355 12.75 -4.98 -14.26
C ILE A 355 12.66 -6.35 -14.93
N LEU A 356 11.72 -6.57 -15.87
CA LEU A 356 11.49 -7.89 -16.48
C LEU A 356 12.13 -8.04 -17.88
N HIS A 357 12.90 -7.04 -18.32
CA HIS A 357 13.58 -6.97 -19.61
C HIS A 357 12.68 -7.29 -20.84
N THR A 358 11.38 -7.13 -20.66
CA THR A 358 10.33 -7.57 -21.60
C THR A 358 9.33 -6.45 -21.80
N LYS A 359 9.18 -6.01 -23.05
CA LYS A 359 8.29 -4.90 -23.39
C LYS A 359 6.81 -5.26 -23.17
N PRO A 360 6.08 -4.57 -22.26
CA PRO A 360 4.67 -4.85 -22.01
C PRO A 360 3.74 -4.20 -23.04
N SER A 361 2.46 -4.56 -22.97
CA SER A 361 1.36 -3.80 -23.54
C SER A 361 0.67 -2.96 -22.46
N THR A 362 0.63 -1.64 -22.64
CA THR A 362 -0.18 -0.69 -21.84
C THR A 362 -1.47 -0.28 -22.56
N ASP A 363 -1.83 -0.96 -23.65
CA ASP A 363 -3.03 -0.68 -24.46
C ASP A 363 -4.38 -1.02 -23.77
N PHE A 364 -4.32 -1.51 -22.53
CA PHE A 364 -5.45 -2.11 -21.81
C PHE A 364 -5.73 -1.39 -20.49
N ALA A 365 -7.00 -1.05 -20.27
CA ALA A 365 -7.53 -0.66 -18.97
C ALA A 365 -8.40 -1.79 -18.40
N TRP A 366 -8.32 -2.03 -17.08
CA TRP A 366 -9.13 -3.06 -16.41
C TRP A 366 -9.94 -2.47 -15.25
N PRO A 367 -11.12 -1.88 -15.50
CA PRO A 367 -12.06 -1.51 -14.44
C PRO A 367 -12.42 -2.70 -13.53
N VAL A 368 -12.73 -2.40 -12.28
CA VAL A 368 -13.07 -3.42 -11.27
C VAL A 368 -14.27 -4.24 -11.70
N GLU A 369 -14.14 -5.56 -11.62
CA GLU A 369 -15.12 -6.54 -12.11
C GLU A 369 -15.56 -6.36 -13.58
N GLY A 370 -14.81 -5.60 -14.39
CA GLY A 370 -15.21 -5.25 -15.75
C GLY A 370 -16.43 -4.32 -15.82
N ALA A 371 -16.75 -3.63 -14.73
CA ALA A 371 -17.90 -2.73 -14.62
C ALA A 371 -17.67 -1.42 -15.39
N VAL A 372 -18.15 -1.38 -16.63
CA VAL A 372 -18.01 -0.24 -17.56
C VAL A 372 -19.28 0.59 -17.68
N THR A 373 -19.10 1.90 -17.87
CA THR A 373 -20.12 2.88 -18.31
C THR A 373 -19.40 3.97 -19.13
N PRO A 374 -20.10 4.83 -19.89
CA PRO A 374 -19.47 5.95 -20.60
C PRO A 374 -18.49 6.77 -19.75
N SER A 375 -18.85 7.11 -18.50
CA SER A 375 -17.93 7.85 -17.61
C SER A 375 -16.66 7.10 -17.25
N VAL A 376 -16.70 5.76 -17.15
CA VAL A 376 -15.53 4.91 -16.89
C VAL A 376 -14.66 4.77 -18.15
N ILE A 377 -15.27 4.63 -19.32
CA ILE A 377 -14.58 4.57 -20.62
C ILE A 377 -13.88 5.90 -20.94
N ASP A 378 -14.52 7.05 -20.68
CA ASP A 378 -13.90 8.38 -20.81
C ASP A 378 -12.56 8.45 -20.06
N VAL A 379 -12.50 7.92 -18.83
CA VAL A 379 -11.31 7.99 -17.98
C VAL A 379 -10.26 6.99 -18.43
N ALA A 380 -10.65 5.74 -18.72
CA ALA A 380 -9.75 4.72 -19.26
C ALA A 380 -9.05 5.19 -20.55
N THR A 381 -9.82 5.74 -21.49
CA THR A 381 -9.30 6.25 -22.77
C THR A 381 -8.48 7.52 -22.61
N SER A 382 -8.78 8.39 -21.63
CA SER A 382 -7.97 9.58 -21.34
C SER A 382 -6.54 9.26 -20.87
N ALA A 383 -6.31 8.06 -20.33
CA ALA A 383 -4.99 7.55 -19.97
C ALA A 383 -4.22 6.95 -21.15
N GLY A 384 -4.87 6.74 -22.31
CA GLY A 384 -4.28 6.15 -23.52
C GLY A 384 -4.73 4.72 -23.82
N ALA A 385 -5.51 4.07 -22.94
CA ALA A 385 -5.99 2.71 -23.20
C ALA A 385 -6.97 2.67 -24.38
N ARG A 386 -6.71 1.76 -25.34
CA ARG A 386 -7.56 1.52 -26.52
C ARG A 386 -8.45 0.29 -26.38
N ASN A 387 -8.12 -0.58 -25.42
CA ASN A 387 -8.90 -1.75 -25.06
C ASN A 387 -9.33 -1.62 -23.60
N VAL A 388 -10.59 -1.94 -23.28
CA VAL A 388 -11.08 -1.94 -21.90
C VAL A 388 -11.65 -3.31 -21.57
N ILE A 389 -11.07 -3.98 -20.58
CA ILE A 389 -11.53 -5.28 -20.09
C ILE A 389 -12.84 -5.05 -19.34
N ALA A 390 -13.94 -5.48 -19.95
CA ALA A 390 -15.30 -5.44 -19.42
C ALA A 390 -15.76 -6.86 -19.07
N ARG A 391 -16.94 -7.03 -18.44
CA ARG A 391 -17.51 -8.35 -18.13
C ARG A 391 -18.95 -8.46 -18.65
N SER A 392 -19.39 -9.64 -19.09
CA SER A 392 -20.69 -9.85 -19.77
C SER A 392 -21.92 -9.56 -18.90
N ASP A 393 -21.79 -9.62 -17.56
CA ASP A 393 -22.84 -9.20 -16.63
C ASP A 393 -23.04 -7.67 -16.58
N SER A 394 -22.05 -6.91 -17.05
CA SER A 394 -22.08 -5.45 -17.22
C SER A 394 -22.40 -5.06 -18.67
N MET A 395 -21.73 -5.68 -19.65
CA MET A 395 -22.01 -5.57 -21.08
C MET A 395 -23.06 -6.60 -21.52
N ARG A 396 -24.29 -6.46 -20.98
CA ARG A 396 -25.37 -7.42 -21.23
C ARG A 396 -25.92 -7.33 -22.64
N GLU A 397 -26.10 -8.49 -23.26
CA GLU A 397 -26.67 -8.60 -24.60
C GLU A 397 -28.12 -8.10 -24.66
N ALA A 398 -28.44 -7.32 -25.70
CA ALA A 398 -29.70 -6.57 -25.80
C ALA A 398 -30.84 -7.31 -26.54
N GLY A 399 -30.60 -8.56 -26.95
CA GLY A 399 -31.54 -9.41 -27.69
C GLY A 399 -31.37 -10.89 -27.36
N SER A 400 -32.19 -11.74 -27.97
CA SER A 400 -32.21 -13.18 -27.73
C SER A 400 -31.05 -13.92 -28.43
N LEU A 401 -29.82 -13.63 -28.03
CA LEU A 401 -28.64 -14.42 -28.41
C LEU A 401 -28.68 -15.77 -27.70
N THR A 402 -28.64 -16.86 -28.47
CA THR A 402 -28.69 -18.25 -27.99
C THR A 402 -27.30 -18.84 -27.71
N TYR A 403 -26.25 -18.16 -28.18
CA TYR A 403 -24.85 -18.57 -28.12
C TYR A 403 -23.99 -17.50 -27.41
N THR A 404 -22.79 -17.88 -26.97
CA THR A 404 -21.82 -16.94 -26.38
C THR A 404 -20.99 -16.27 -27.49
N PRO A 405 -21.04 -14.94 -27.69
CA PRO A 405 -20.29 -14.28 -28.76
C PRO A 405 -18.88 -13.87 -28.31
N SER A 406 -17.90 -13.97 -29.22
CA SER A 406 -16.45 -13.71 -29.01
C SER A 406 -16.14 -12.42 -28.23
N ALA A 407 -15.01 -12.29 -27.52
CA ALA A 407 -14.80 -11.23 -26.52
C ALA A 407 -14.76 -9.78 -27.07
N ALA A 408 -14.36 -9.56 -28.33
CA ALA A 408 -14.21 -8.22 -28.88
C ALA A 408 -15.56 -7.51 -29.16
N ARG A 409 -15.73 -6.29 -28.62
CA ARG A 409 -16.86 -5.37 -28.90
C ARG A 409 -16.32 -3.96 -29.23
N PRO A 410 -16.38 -3.49 -30.48
CA PRO A 410 -16.06 -2.10 -30.79
C PRO A 410 -17.14 -1.18 -30.22
N ILE A 411 -16.80 -0.36 -29.21
CA ILE A 411 -17.75 0.51 -28.47
C ILE A 411 -17.78 1.96 -29.00
N GLY A 412 -17.08 2.23 -30.10
CA GLY A 412 -16.94 3.55 -30.71
C GLY A 412 -15.62 4.25 -30.32
N GLY A 413 -15.35 5.41 -30.93
CA GLY A 413 -14.16 6.21 -30.63
C GLY A 413 -12.81 5.53 -30.89
N GLY A 414 -12.77 4.45 -31.68
CA GLY A 414 -11.58 3.61 -31.86
C GLY A 414 -11.25 2.72 -30.66
N THR A 415 -12.17 2.58 -29.69
CA THR A 415 -12.01 1.78 -28.48
C THR A 415 -12.76 0.45 -28.58
N THR A 416 -12.13 -0.63 -28.11
CA THR A 416 -12.73 -1.97 -28.01
C THR A 416 -12.97 -2.32 -26.54
N ALA A 417 -14.21 -2.65 -26.16
CA ALA A 417 -14.45 -3.41 -24.95
C ALA A 417 -14.09 -4.88 -25.21
N VAL A 418 -13.22 -5.44 -24.38
CA VAL A 418 -12.86 -6.86 -24.39
C VAL A 418 -13.66 -7.51 -23.28
N VAL A 419 -14.80 -8.11 -23.63
CA VAL A 419 -15.79 -8.61 -22.70
C VAL A 419 -15.38 -10.00 -22.23
N SER A 420 -15.00 -10.13 -20.96
CA SER A 420 -14.77 -11.40 -20.31
C SER A 420 -16.08 -12.07 -19.91
N ASP A 421 -16.07 -13.40 -19.91
CA ASP A 421 -17.22 -14.22 -19.58
C ASP A 421 -17.48 -14.21 -18.06
N ASP A 422 -18.64 -13.75 -17.63
CA ASP A 422 -18.98 -13.57 -16.21
C ASP A 422 -19.03 -14.89 -15.43
N ARG A 423 -19.46 -15.99 -16.06
CA ARG A 423 -19.49 -17.31 -15.43
C ARG A 423 -18.08 -17.80 -15.16
N LEU A 424 -17.28 -17.97 -16.22
CA LEU A 424 -15.91 -18.47 -16.11
C LEU A 424 -15.04 -17.57 -15.21
N SER A 425 -15.24 -16.25 -15.28
CA SER A 425 -14.52 -15.26 -14.45
C SER A 425 -14.89 -15.28 -12.96
N THR A 426 -16.00 -15.95 -12.57
CA THR A 426 -16.48 -16.00 -11.18
C THR A 426 -16.44 -17.40 -10.55
N LEU A 427 -16.23 -18.47 -11.33
CA LEU A 427 -16.17 -19.85 -10.82
C LEU A 427 -15.14 -20.08 -9.71
N PHE A 428 -14.02 -19.36 -9.74
CA PHE A 428 -12.91 -19.50 -8.78
C PHE A 428 -13.03 -18.55 -7.57
N GLN A 429 -14.20 -17.96 -7.32
CA GLN A 429 -14.44 -17.12 -6.16
C GLN A 429 -14.88 -17.95 -4.93
N GLY A 430 -14.55 -17.44 -3.74
CA GLY A 430 -14.83 -18.13 -2.48
C GLY A 430 -13.70 -19.05 -2.01
N ASP A 431 -14.03 -19.94 -1.08
CA ASP A 431 -13.05 -20.76 -0.35
C ASP A 431 -12.64 -22.01 -1.14
N MET A 432 -11.54 -21.91 -1.90
CA MET A 432 -10.93 -23.02 -2.62
C MET A 432 -9.93 -23.85 -1.77
N THR A 433 -9.88 -23.65 -0.45
CA THR A 433 -9.14 -24.60 0.43
C THR A 433 -9.89 -25.92 0.61
N LYS A 434 -11.21 -25.90 0.40
CA LYS A 434 -12.08 -27.09 0.39
C LYS A 434 -12.02 -27.78 -0.97
N ALA A 435 -11.56 -29.03 -0.97
CA ALA A 435 -11.45 -29.86 -2.18
C ALA A 435 -12.78 -29.98 -2.96
N ALA A 436 -13.91 -30.02 -2.26
CA ALA A 436 -15.26 -29.95 -2.83
C ALA A 436 -15.48 -28.73 -3.74
N ASN A 437 -15.14 -27.53 -3.25
CA ASN A 437 -15.33 -26.30 -4.00
C ASN A 437 -14.39 -26.25 -5.22
N ALA A 438 -13.14 -26.70 -5.04
CA ALA A 438 -12.16 -26.77 -6.12
C ALA A 438 -12.59 -27.74 -7.23
N THR A 439 -12.97 -28.97 -6.88
CA THR A 439 -13.45 -29.99 -7.82
C THR A 439 -14.68 -29.51 -8.58
N LEU A 440 -15.68 -28.95 -7.88
CA LEU A 440 -16.89 -28.42 -8.52
C LEU A 440 -16.58 -27.21 -9.42
N ALA A 441 -15.63 -26.35 -9.06
CA ALA A 441 -15.21 -25.23 -9.91
C ALA A 441 -14.50 -25.70 -11.19
N VAL A 442 -13.59 -26.69 -11.09
CA VAL A 442 -12.92 -27.31 -12.24
C VAL A 442 -13.95 -27.94 -13.19
N GLN A 443 -14.82 -28.82 -12.71
CA GLN A 443 -15.80 -29.49 -13.59
C GLN A 443 -16.79 -28.52 -14.22
N ARG A 444 -17.21 -27.47 -13.50
CA ARG A 444 -18.03 -26.39 -14.06
C ARG A 444 -17.27 -25.57 -15.11
N PHE A 445 -15.98 -25.32 -14.95
CA PHE A 445 -15.17 -24.57 -15.91
C PHE A 445 -15.03 -25.35 -17.22
N VAL A 446 -14.58 -26.62 -17.15
CA VAL A 446 -14.40 -27.46 -18.34
C VAL A 446 -15.73 -27.64 -19.08
N ALA A 447 -16.81 -27.99 -18.38
CA ALA A 447 -18.15 -28.11 -18.97
C ALA A 447 -18.65 -26.80 -19.62
N GLN A 448 -18.41 -25.63 -19.01
CA GLN A 448 -18.81 -24.34 -19.58
C GLN A 448 -17.98 -23.95 -20.81
N THR A 449 -16.71 -24.38 -20.92
CA THR A 449 -15.89 -24.17 -22.14
C THR A 449 -16.36 -25.05 -23.29
N LEU A 450 -16.50 -26.37 -23.09
CA LEU A 450 -17.01 -27.29 -24.12
C LEU A 450 -18.42 -26.86 -24.58
N MET A 451 -19.29 -26.47 -23.64
CA MET A 451 -20.64 -25.98 -23.96
C MET A 451 -20.62 -24.69 -24.80
N THR A 452 -19.56 -23.89 -24.74
CA THR A 452 -19.44 -22.73 -25.63
C THR A 452 -19.07 -23.14 -27.06
N THR A 453 -18.20 -24.15 -27.22
CA THR A 453 -17.90 -24.73 -28.53
C THR A 453 -19.14 -25.38 -29.16
N LEU A 454 -19.89 -26.18 -28.38
CA LEU A 454 -21.11 -26.86 -28.83
C LEU A 454 -22.31 -25.91 -29.07
N GLN A 455 -22.26 -24.64 -28.65
CA GLN A 455 -23.33 -23.68 -28.92
C GLN A 455 -23.41 -23.27 -30.41
N ASP A 456 -22.29 -23.34 -31.14
CA ASP A 456 -22.16 -22.87 -32.54
C ASP A 456 -20.88 -23.43 -33.18
N GLU A 457 -20.78 -24.76 -33.33
CA GLU A 457 -19.53 -25.46 -33.74
C GLU A 457 -18.90 -24.93 -35.05
N GLY A 458 -19.68 -24.31 -35.93
CA GLY A 458 -19.21 -23.74 -37.19
C GLY A 458 -18.58 -22.34 -37.08
N ASN A 459 -18.53 -21.73 -35.88
CA ASN A 459 -18.00 -20.39 -35.67
C ASN A 459 -17.05 -20.36 -34.46
N GLU A 460 -15.74 -20.39 -34.71
CA GLU A 460 -14.70 -20.30 -33.67
C GLU A 460 -14.90 -19.04 -32.80
N ARG A 461 -14.91 -19.24 -31.47
CA ARG A 461 -15.17 -18.17 -30.50
C ARG A 461 -13.91 -17.84 -29.71
N SER A 462 -13.62 -16.55 -29.57
CA SER A 462 -12.60 -16.06 -28.62
C SER A 462 -13.27 -15.74 -27.29
N LEU A 463 -12.98 -16.50 -26.24
CA LEU A 463 -13.39 -16.21 -24.87
C LEU A 463 -12.26 -15.58 -24.08
N VAL A 464 -12.61 -14.67 -23.18
CA VAL A 464 -11.69 -14.07 -22.22
C VAL A 464 -12.19 -14.36 -20.81
N VAL A 465 -11.30 -14.75 -19.90
CA VAL A 465 -11.60 -15.02 -18.50
C VAL A 465 -10.75 -14.07 -17.64
N ALA A 466 -11.42 -13.20 -16.88
CA ALA A 466 -10.81 -12.15 -16.08
C ALA A 466 -11.13 -12.38 -14.59
N PRO A 467 -10.31 -13.15 -13.85
CA PRO A 467 -10.58 -13.51 -12.46
C PRO A 467 -10.50 -12.29 -11.52
N GLN A 468 -10.78 -12.51 -10.24
CA GLN A 468 -10.49 -11.53 -9.18
C GLN A 468 -9.02 -11.05 -9.25
N ARG A 469 -8.78 -9.76 -8.97
CA ARG A 469 -7.46 -9.12 -9.13
C ARG A 469 -6.37 -9.72 -8.24
N MET A 470 -6.74 -10.27 -7.09
CA MET A 470 -5.82 -10.91 -6.15
C MET A 470 -6.36 -12.29 -5.76
N PRO A 471 -6.19 -13.33 -6.61
CA PRO A 471 -6.59 -14.70 -6.27
C PRO A 471 -5.71 -15.24 -5.15
N THR A 472 -6.29 -15.99 -4.21
CA THR A 472 -5.51 -16.67 -3.15
C THR A 472 -4.66 -17.82 -3.73
N ALA A 473 -3.66 -18.30 -2.98
CA ALA A 473 -2.84 -19.44 -3.39
C ALA A 473 -3.64 -20.72 -3.70
N SER A 474 -4.81 -20.92 -3.05
CA SER A 474 -5.72 -22.03 -3.37
C SER A 474 -6.54 -21.77 -4.64
N GLN A 475 -7.09 -20.55 -4.81
CA GLN A 475 -7.81 -20.18 -6.03
C GLN A 475 -6.91 -20.26 -7.27
N ALA A 476 -5.66 -19.77 -7.17
CA ALA A 476 -4.63 -19.90 -8.19
C ALA A 476 -4.38 -21.37 -8.59
N ARG A 477 -4.36 -22.28 -7.62
CA ARG A 477 -4.21 -23.72 -7.88
C ARG A 477 -5.41 -24.26 -8.65
N THR A 478 -6.63 -23.98 -8.20
CA THR A 478 -7.86 -24.42 -8.89
C THR A 478 -7.99 -23.84 -10.29
N MET A 479 -7.58 -22.59 -10.51
CA MET A 479 -7.48 -21.98 -11.85
C MET A 479 -6.48 -22.74 -12.75
N ALA A 480 -5.32 -23.13 -12.22
CA ALA A 480 -4.31 -23.89 -12.95
C ALA A 480 -4.70 -25.36 -13.18
N GLU A 481 -5.46 -25.97 -12.26
CA GLU A 481 -6.06 -27.30 -12.41
C GLU A 481 -7.15 -27.27 -13.50
N ALA A 482 -7.99 -26.25 -13.52
CA ALA A 482 -9.04 -26.07 -14.52
C ALA A 482 -8.51 -25.83 -15.93
N LEU A 483 -7.38 -25.11 -16.07
CA LEU A 483 -6.71 -24.94 -17.36
C LEU A 483 -6.02 -26.24 -17.83
N ARG A 484 -5.32 -26.97 -16.95
CA ARG A 484 -4.74 -28.29 -17.29
C ARG A 484 -5.79 -29.39 -17.52
N ALA A 485 -7.06 -29.13 -17.20
CA ALA A 485 -8.20 -29.99 -17.45
C ALA A 485 -8.93 -29.66 -18.77
N LEU A 486 -8.48 -28.62 -19.50
CA LEU A 486 -8.87 -28.39 -20.88
C LEU A 486 -8.11 -29.33 -21.82
N ASP A 487 -8.67 -29.55 -22.99
CA ASP A 487 -8.06 -30.39 -24.03
C ASP A 487 -7.99 -29.59 -25.34
N ASP A 488 -6.78 -29.09 -25.61
CA ASP A 488 -6.49 -28.22 -26.75
C ASP A 488 -6.37 -28.99 -28.08
N GLU A 489 -6.48 -30.33 -28.06
CA GLU A 489 -6.70 -31.14 -29.26
C GLU A 489 -8.19 -31.41 -29.53
N ARG A 490 -9.10 -31.12 -28.57
CA ARG A 490 -10.52 -31.47 -28.68
C ARG A 490 -11.52 -30.33 -28.80
N TRP A 491 -11.45 -29.27 -27.98
CA TRP A 491 -12.46 -28.18 -28.03
C TRP A 491 -11.98 -26.77 -27.64
N SER A 492 -10.79 -26.62 -27.04
CA SER A 492 -10.19 -25.32 -26.71
C SER A 492 -8.95 -25.03 -27.55
N THR A 493 -8.51 -23.77 -27.61
CA THR A 493 -7.14 -23.40 -28.02
C THR A 493 -6.65 -22.22 -27.16
N PRO A 494 -5.38 -22.16 -26.74
CA PRO A 494 -4.89 -21.02 -25.97
C PRO A 494 -4.71 -19.76 -26.83
N GLN A 495 -5.16 -18.61 -26.32
CA GLN A 495 -5.06 -17.32 -26.99
C GLN A 495 -4.58 -16.22 -26.02
N ASN A 496 -3.74 -15.29 -26.48
CA ASN A 496 -3.33 -14.13 -25.68
C ASN A 496 -4.29 -12.94 -25.85
N LEU A 497 -4.39 -12.07 -24.83
CA LEU A 497 -5.38 -10.98 -24.79
C LEU A 497 -5.22 -9.96 -25.93
N THR A 498 -4.02 -9.78 -26.48
CA THR A 498 -3.79 -8.89 -27.63
C THR A 498 -4.31 -9.48 -28.95
N ALA A 499 -4.46 -10.80 -29.04
CA ALA A 499 -5.15 -11.47 -30.15
C ALA A 499 -6.67 -11.51 -29.92
N ALA A 500 -7.14 -11.79 -28.69
CA ALA A 500 -8.55 -11.74 -28.35
C ALA A 500 -9.18 -10.36 -28.64
N ALA A 501 -8.48 -9.27 -28.27
CA ALA A 501 -8.89 -7.89 -28.55
C ALA A 501 -8.94 -7.52 -30.05
N LYS A 502 -8.35 -8.35 -30.93
CA LYS A 502 -8.30 -8.18 -32.38
C LYS A 502 -9.08 -9.24 -33.16
N THR A 503 -9.74 -10.17 -32.46
CA THR A 503 -10.61 -11.18 -33.08
C THR A 503 -11.80 -10.47 -33.74
N GLU A 504 -12.31 -11.03 -34.84
CA GLU A 504 -13.45 -10.44 -35.56
C GLU A 504 -14.66 -10.26 -34.62
N PRO A 505 -15.21 -9.04 -34.46
CA PRO A 505 -16.33 -8.81 -33.56
C PRO A 505 -17.61 -9.48 -34.06
N ASP A 506 -18.34 -10.18 -33.18
CA ASP A 506 -19.64 -10.74 -33.54
C ASP A 506 -20.66 -9.62 -33.84
N ALA A 507 -21.11 -9.57 -35.10
CA ALA A 507 -21.98 -8.51 -35.61
C ALA A 507 -23.39 -8.46 -34.98
N ARG A 508 -23.81 -9.47 -34.22
CA ARG A 508 -25.09 -9.50 -33.50
C ARG A 508 -24.97 -9.04 -32.04
N ALA A 509 -23.75 -8.96 -31.52
CA ALA A 509 -23.48 -8.77 -30.09
C ALA A 509 -23.34 -7.29 -29.68
N THR A 510 -23.48 -7.02 -28.39
CA THR A 510 -23.73 -5.66 -27.88
C THR A 510 -22.50 -4.75 -27.91
N THR A 511 -22.53 -3.78 -28.83
CA THR A 511 -21.56 -2.67 -28.90
C THR A 511 -21.95 -1.47 -28.04
N ARG A 512 -23.05 -1.55 -27.28
CA ARG A 512 -23.59 -0.44 -26.49
C ARG A 512 -23.22 -0.57 -25.02
N LEU A 513 -22.50 0.44 -24.51
CA LEU A 513 -22.23 0.60 -23.08
C LEU A 513 -23.54 0.79 -22.28
N PRO A 514 -23.65 0.22 -21.07
CA PRO A 514 -24.77 0.53 -20.17
C PRO A 514 -24.63 1.96 -19.62
N GLY A 515 -25.75 2.60 -19.27
CA GLY A 515 -25.75 3.98 -18.79
C GLY A 515 -25.05 4.15 -17.43
N ASN A 516 -24.59 5.37 -17.11
CA ASN A 516 -23.85 5.67 -15.87
C ASN A 516 -24.59 5.28 -14.56
N GLY A 517 -25.94 5.21 -14.62
CA GLY A 517 -26.77 4.71 -13.51
C GLY A 517 -26.71 3.20 -13.28
N SER A 518 -26.34 2.40 -14.29
CA SER A 518 -26.29 0.94 -14.25
C SER A 518 -25.08 0.36 -13.53
N TYR A 519 -24.05 1.17 -13.26
CA TYR A 519 -22.85 0.73 -12.53
C TYR A 519 -23.20 0.15 -11.14
N PRO A 520 -22.71 -1.05 -10.77
CA PRO A 520 -23.18 -1.79 -9.60
C PRO A 520 -23.15 -1.01 -8.28
N SER A 521 -24.26 -1.07 -7.53
CA SER A 521 -24.40 -0.36 -6.25
C SER A 521 -23.52 -0.93 -5.13
N ALA A 522 -23.08 -2.19 -5.24
CA ALA A 522 -22.08 -2.78 -4.35
C ALA A 522 -20.70 -2.14 -4.56
N LEU A 523 -20.20 -2.14 -5.81
CA LEU A 523 -18.94 -1.49 -6.18
C LEU A 523 -18.96 0.01 -5.87
N ARG A 524 -20.08 0.70 -6.11
CA ARG A 524 -20.22 2.14 -5.84
C ARG A 524 -20.12 2.51 -4.35
N LYS A 525 -20.38 1.57 -3.43
CA LYS A 525 -20.16 1.77 -1.98
C LYS A 525 -18.70 1.63 -1.55
N GLN A 526 -17.88 0.99 -2.37
CA GLN A 526 -16.46 0.73 -2.11
C GLN A 526 -15.53 1.78 -2.76
N GLU A 527 -16.07 2.66 -3.61
CA GLU A 527 -15.33 3.74 -4.27
C GLU A 527 -14.54 4.63 -3.29
N LEU A 528 -13.28 4.95 -3.62
CA LEU A 528 -12.55 6.08 -3.03
C LEU A 528 -13.43 7.36 -3.06
N PRO A 529 -13.58 8.07 -1.93
CA PRO A 529 -14.43 9.26 -1.83
C PRO A 529 -13.78 10.47 -2.51
N LYS A 530 -14.59 11.49 -2.83
CA LYS A 530 -14.09 12.75 -3.42
C LYS A 530 -13.00 13.42 -2.55
N ALA A 531 -13.15 13.35 -1.22
CA ALA A 531 -12.16 13.87 -0.28
C ALA A 531 -10.76 13.25 -0.46
N ALA A 532 -10.65 11.96 -0.79
CA ALA A 532 -9.36 11.32 -1.04
C ALA A 532 -8.66 11.97 -2.25
N PHE A 533 -9.38 12.25 -3.34
CA PHE A 533 -8.82 12.95 -4.50
C PHE A 533 -8.43 14.41 -4.19
N GLU A 534 -9.10 15.05 -3.23
CA GLU A 534 -8.76 16.40 -2.76
C GLU A 534 -7.52 16.39 -1.86
N GLU A 535 -7.34 15.37 -1.01
CA GLU A 535 -6.11 15.12 -0.24
C GLU A 535 -4.91 14.82 -1.15
N ILE A 536 -5.09 13.90 -2.12
CA ILE A 536 -4.10 13.58 -3.18
C ILE A 536 -3.67 14.86 -3.91
N LYS A 537 -4.63 15.72 -4.26
CA LYS A 537 -4.35 17.01 -4.86
C LYS A 537 -3.54 17.92 -3.93
N GLU A 538 -3.87 17.99 -2.64
CA GLU A 538 -3.12 18.82 -1.70
C GLU A 538 -1.66 18.33 -1.55
N THR A 539 -1.44 17.02 -1.49
CA THR A 539 -0.11 16.38 -1.52
C THR A 539 0.66 16.75 -2.79
N GLN A 540 0.04 16.63 -3.97
CA GLN A 540 0.64 17.03 -5.25
C GLN A 540 0.96 18.54 -5.30
N ASP A 541 0.02 19.40 -4.92
CA ASP A 541 0.21 20.86 -4.88
C ASP A 541 1.33 21.26 -3.90
N LYS A 542 1.51 20.52 -2.79
CA LYS A 542 2.65 20.69 -1.86
C LYS A 542 3.97 20.26 -2.51
N LEU A 543 4.01 19.08 -3.13
CA LEU A 543 5.19 18.55 -3.82
C LEU A 543 5.68 19.51 -4.91
N ASP A 544 4.77 20.06 -5.71
CA ASP A 544 5.10 21.02 -6.77
C ASP A 544 5.64 22.36 -6.24
N ARG A 545 5.22 22.77 -5.04
CA ARG A 545 5.78 23.95 -4.33
C ARG A 545 7.11 23.65 -3.62
N PHE A 546 7.38 22.39 -3.26
CA PHE A 546 8.60 21.98 -2.58
C PHE A 546 9.74 21.72 -3.57
N LYS A 547 9.49 21.00 -4.67
CA LYS A 547 10.52 20.57 -5.62
C LYS A 547 11.34 21.71 -6.23
N VAL A 548 10.75 22.91 -6.36
CA VAL A 548 11.43 24.08 -6.95
C VAL A 548 12.60 24.60 -6.10
N ILE A 549 12.64 24.36 -4.78
CA ILE A 549 13.75 24.79 -3.93
C ILE A 549 14.90 23.78 -3.84
N LEU A 550 14.65 22.53 -4.27
CA LEU A 550 15.60 21.42 -4.16
C LEU A 550 16.71 21.51 -5.20
N THR A 551 17.93 21.18 -4.78
CA THR A 551 19.07 21.01 -5.70
C THR A 551 19.03 19.65 -6.41
N ASN A 552 18.56 18.58 -5.74
CA ASN A 552 18.33 17.26 -6.36
C ASN A 552 16.84 16.85 -6.18
N GLN A 553 16.05 17.01 -7.23
CA GLN A 553 14.62 16.65 -7.19
C GLN A 553 14.39 15.13 -7.17
N ASP A 554 15.33 14.31 -7.64
CA ASP A 554 15.14 12.86 -7.77
C ASP A 554 15.12 12.14 -6.41
N ARG A 555 15.66 12.77 -5.36
CA ARG A 555 15.54 12.33 -3.96
C ARG A 555 14.12 12.46 -3.36
N VAL A 556 13.18 13.12 -4.05
CA VAL A 556 11.84 13.46 -3.53
C VAL A 556 10.71 13.29 -4.57
N VAL A 557 10.87 13.83 -5.78
CA VAL A 557 9.80 13.87 -6.79
C VAL A 557 9.39 12.47 -7.28
N PRO A 558 10.31 11.52 -7.57
CA PRO A 558 9.94 10.16 -7.92
C PRO A 558 9.28 9.38 -6.76
N PRO A 559 9.82 9.33 -5.52
CA PRO A 559 9.17 8.62 -4.39
C PRO A 559 7.76 9.14 -4.08
N PHE A 560 7.58 10.45 -3.91
CA PHE A 560 6.24 11.03 -3.71
C PHE A 560 5.37 10.90 -4.96
N GLY A 561 5.97 10.90 -6.16
CA GLY A 561 5.28 10.61 -7.40
C GLY A 561 4.65 9.22 -7.40
N ARG A 562 5.40 8.17 -7.05
CA ARG A 562 4.88 6.80 -6.95
C ARG A 562 3.87 6.67 -5.81
N ALA A 563 4.11 7.30 -4.66
CA ALA A 563 3.17 7.32 -3.54
C ALA A 563 1.81 7.93 -3.91
N VAL A 564 1.78 9.06 -4.62
CA VAL A 564 0.55 9.70 -5.12
C VAL A 564 -0.24 8.78 -6.07
N ASP A 565 0.44 7.97 -6.89
CA ASP A 565 -0.26 6.98 -7.74
C ASP A 565 -0.85 5.84 -6.89
N ARG A 566 -0.11 5.38 -5.86
CA ARG A 566 -0.60 4.40 -4.86
C ARG A 566 -1.78 4.92 -4.04
N GLU A 567 -1.84 6.21 -3.70
CA GLU A 567 -2.99 6.82 -3.00
C GLU A 567 -4.31 6.65 -3.79
N MET A 568 -4.23 6.48 -5.12
CA MET A 568 -5.36 6.25 -6.02
C MET A 568 -5.71 4.78 -6.26
N SER A 569 -4.98 3.82 -5.65
CA SER A 569 -5.08 2.38 -5.95
C SER A 569 -6.49 1.79 -5.80
N THR A 570 -6.85 0.94 -6.75
CA THR A 570 -8.03 0.05 -6.74
C THR A 570 -8.09 -0.81 -5.48
N SER A 571 -6.94 -1.16 -4.89
CA SER A 571 -6.86 -2.00 -3.69
C SER A 571 -7.43 -1.32 -2.43
N TRP A 572 -7.65 -0.01 -2.42
CA TRP A 572 -8.30 0.71 -1.31
C TRP A 572 -9.82 0.50 -1.24
N ARG A 573 -10.42 -0.20 -2.21
CA ARG A 573 -11.85 -0.50 -2.23
C ARG A 573 -12.29 -1.28 -0.98
N GLY A 574 -13.17 -0.68 -0.20
CA GLY A 574 -13.66 -1.23 1.06
C GLY A 574 -12.69 -1.17 2.24
N ARG A 575 -11.51 -0.55 2.06
CA ARG A 575 -10.43 -0.43 3.06
C ARG A 575 -10.11 1.04 3.35
N SER A 576 -11.13 1.75 3.83
CA SER A 576 -11.12 3.22 3.94
C SER A 576 -10.25 3.76 5.06
N GLU A 577 -10.05 3.02 6.15
CA GLU A 577 -9.24 3.46 7.28
C GLU A 577 -7.74 3.31 6.97
N GLU A 578 -7.39 2.22 6.32
CA GLU A 578 -6.06 1.90 5.81
C GLU A 578 -5.66 2.90 4.71
N ALA A 579 -6.56 3.17 3.76
CA ALA A 579 -6.34 4.17 2.71
C ALA A 579 -6.17 5.59 3.29
N GLN A 580 -6.92 5.93 4.36
CA GLN A 580 -6.74 7.21 5.05
C GLN A 580 -5.41 7.28 5.80
N ARG A 581 -4.99 6.18 6.45
CA ARG A 581 -3.69 6.07 7.12
C ARG A 581 -2.56 6.29 6.13
N PHE A 582 -2.59 5.61 4.97
CA PHE A 582 -1.59 5.75 3.91
C PHE A 582 -1.44 7.21 3.44
N ARG A 583 -2.54 7.87 3.04
CA ARG A 583 -2.53 9.31 2.68
C ARG A 583 -2.03 10.21 3.81
N SER A 584 -2.37 9.87 5.05
CA SER A 584 -1.93 10.63 6.23
C SER A 584 -0.43 10.51 6.47
N VAL A 585 0.16 9.34 6.28
CA VAL A 585 1.63 9.12 6.33
C VAL A 585 2.32 9.95 5.24
N VAL A 586 1.92 9.77 3.97
CA VAL A 586 2.52 10.49 2.82
C VAL A 586 2.43 12.01 3.00
N SER A 587 1.26 12.54 3.33
CA SER A 587 1.09 13.98 3.59
C SER A 587 1.93 14.45 4.78
N THR A 588 1.99 13.68 5.87
CA THR A 588 2.77 14.05 7.07
C THR A 588 4.27 14.10 6.78
N TYR A 589 4.82 13.09 6.12
CA TYR A 589 6.23 13.05 5.73
C TYR A 589 6.59 14.21 4.78
N LEU A 590 5.72 14.52 3.81
CA LEU A 590 5.91 15.70 2.95
C LEU A 590 5.93 17.01 3.75
N ASN A 591 5.04 17.18 4.73
CA ASN A 591 5.01 18.36 5.59
C ASN A 591 6.29 18.45 6.46
N GLN A 592 6.83 17.32 6.93
CA GLN A 592 8.09 17.25 7.68
C GLN A 592 9.31 17.64 6.83
N LEU A 593 9.40 17.16 5.59
CA LEU A 593 10.47 17.56 4.66
C LEU A 593 10.37 19.04 4.30
N ILE A 594 9.16 19.57 4.06
CA ILE A 594 8.95 21.01 3.82
C ILE A 594 9.39 21.83 5.05
N GLY A 595 9.04 21.40 6.26
CA GLY A 595 9.42 22.04 7.52
C GLY A 595 10.91 21.92 7.88
N SER A 596 11.64 20.98 7.27
CA SER A 596 13.08 20.79 7.48
C SER A 596 13.94 21.92 6.92
N VAL A 597 13.36 22.80 6.10
CA VAL A 597 13.98 24.05 5.62
C VAL A 597 13.28 25.23 6.28
N GLN A 598 13.94 25.89 7.22
CA GLN A 598 13.29 26.92 8.07
C GLN A 598 14.23 28.07 8.47
N LEU A 599 13.64 29.13 9.01
CA LEU A 599 14.38 30.21 9.67
C LEU A 599 14.50 29.91 11.16
N ILE A 600 15.71 30.01 11.71
CA ILE A 600 15.93 29.86 13.15
C ILE A 600 15.29 31.06 13.87
N GLU A 601 14.49 30.79 14.89
CA GLU A 601 13.82 31.83 15.67
C GLU A 601 14.81 32.78 16.36
N LYS A 602 14.36 34.02 16.55
CA LYS A 602 15.14 35.10 17.15
C LYS A 602 14.21 35.96 17.98
N SER A 603 14.57 36.25 19.23
CA SER A 603 13.76 37.05 20.14
C SER A 603 14.05 38.55 20.04
N GLU A 604 15.33 38.92 20.01
CA GLU A 604 15.79 40.32 19.98
C GLU A 604 17.04 40.47 19.08
N ALA A 605 17.25 41.68 18.54
CA ALA A 605 18.55 42.12 18.04
C ALA A 605 18.85 43.55 18.52
N LYS A 606 20.09 43.83 18.91
CA LYS A 606 20.53 45.16 19.38
C LYS A 606 21.47 45.79 18.34
N LEU A 607 21.22 47.06 18.00
CA LEU A 607 22.08 47.84 17.11
C LEU A 607 22.71 48.99 17.90
N SER A 608 24.03 48.91 18.09
CA SER A 608 24.84 49.95 18.73
C SER A 608 25.54 50.79 17.65
N GLY A 609 25.14 52.05 17.49
CA GLY A 609 25.65 52.96 16.47
C GLY A 609 24.80 53.04 15.19
N HIS A 610 25.29 53.79 14.21
CA HIS A 610 24.52 54.22 13.03
C HIS A 610 24.26 53.10 12.00
N SER A 611 25.09 52.05 11.97
CA SER A 611 24.93 50.93 11.04
C SER A 611 25.51 49.64 11.61
N ALA A 612 24.84 48.51 11.39
CA ALA A 612 25.38 47.19 11.72
C ALA A 612 24.72 46.10 10.86
N THR A 613 25.28 44.88 10.93
CA THR A 613 24.77 43.70 10.24
C THR A 613 23.81 42.92 11.13
N ILE A 614 22.60 42.63 10.63
CA ILE A 614 21.69 41.66 11.24
C ILE A 614 21.92 40.29 10.58
N PRO A 615 22.52 39.30 11.26
CA PRO A 615 22.51 37.93 10.80
C PRO A 615 21.11 37.32 11.01
N VAL A 616 20.63 36.61 9.99
CA VAL A 616 19.42 35.77 10.03
C VAL A 616 19.80 34.40 9.47
N THR A 617 19.52 33.34 10.22
CA THR A 617 20.02 32.01 9.90
C THR A 617 18.92 31.16 9.28
N VAL A 618 19.21 30.62 8.09
CA VAL A 618 18.43 29.56 7.44
C VAL A 618 19.03 28.22 7.85
N GLN A 619 18.19 27.30 8.28
CA GLN A 619 18.54 25.92 8.59
C GLN A 619 17.99 25.00 7.48
N ASN A 620 18.80 24.05 7.02
CA ASN A 620 18.39 22.99 6.10
C ASN A 620 18.75 21.62 6.70
N ASN A 621 17.76 20.93 7.25
CA ASN A 621 17.91 19.59 7.82
C ASN A 621 17.66 18.46 6.80
N LEU A 622 17.43 18.77 5.52
CA LEU A 622 17.35 17.75 4.46
C LEU A 622 18.73 17.15 4.21
N LEU A 623 18.78 15.91 3.71
CA LEU A 623 20.01 15.26 3.22
C LEU A 623 20.41 15.71 1.80
N GLN A 624 19.99 16.92 1.40
CA GLN A 624 20.33 17.53 0.11
C GLN A 624 20.38 19.05 0.20
N GLY A 625 21.07 19.68 -0.76
CA GLY A 625 21.12 21.14 -0.87
C GLY A 625 19.78 21.78 -1.25
N VAL A 626 19.60 23.02 -0.81
CA VAL A 626 18.57 23.94 -1.32
C VAL A 626 19.23 25.23 -1.76
N ASP A 627 18.98 25.66 -3.00
CA ASP A 627 19.78 26.71 -3.65
C ASP A 627 19.01 27.74 -4.48
N LYS A 628 17.67 27.65 -4.48
CA LYS A 628 16.70 28.50 -5.20
C LYS A 628 15.73 29.17 -4.23
N LEU A 629 16.29 29.73 -3.16
CA LEU A 629 15.58 30.46 -2.11
C LEU A 629 16.12 31.88 -2.00
N VAL A 630 15.23 32.79 -1.62
CA VAL A 630 15.52 34.20 -1.36
C VAL A 630 15.03 34.54 0.04
N LEU A 631 15.91 35.05 0.90
CA LEU A 631 15.53 35.57 2.20
C LEU A 631 15.30 37.07 2.11
N ARG A 632 14.07 37.49 2.40
CA ARG A 632 13.69 38.91 2.56
C ARG A 632 13.73 39.29 4.03
N LEU A 633 14.42 40.38 4.35
CA LEU A 633 14.35 41.04 5.65
C LEU A 633 13.66 42.40 5.50
N GLU A 634 12.59 42.64 6.24
CA GLU A 634 11.71 43.82 6.11
C GLU A 634 11.57 44.60 7.43
N SER A 635 11.78 45.91 7.38
CA SER A 635 11.54 46.84 8.49
C SER A 635 10.12 47.39 8.47
N SER A 636 9.41 47.26 9.60
CA SER A 636 8.08 47.86 9.77
C SER A 636 8.12 49.38 9.99
N LYS A 637 9.30 49.96 10.24
CA LYS A 637 9.50 51.41 10.46
C LYS A 637 10.70 51.89 9.61
N PRO A 638 10.59 51.90 8.26
CA PRO A 638 11.71 52.16 7.35
C PRO A 638 12.33 53.56 7.48
N THR A 639 11.62 54.52 8.08
CA THR A 639 12.16 55.83 8.44
C THR A 639 13.15 55.77 9.60
N ARG A 640 12.98 54.82 10.54
CA ARG A 640 13.82 54.66 11.73
C ARG A 640 14.96 53.64 11.55
N LEU A 641 14.68 52.56 10.82
CA LEU A 641 15.64 51.51 10.49
C LEU A 641 15.46 51.10 9.04
N LYS A 642 16.47 51.33 8.20
CA LYS A 642 16.55 50.81 6.83
C LYS A 642 17.18 49.42 6.82
N ILE A 643 16.72 48.58 5.87
CA ILE A 643 17.39 47.32 5.51
C ILE A 643 17.96 47.52 4.11
N GLY A 644 19.27 47.31 3.95
CA GLY A 644 20.00 47.84 2.79
C GLY A 644 19.73 49.34 2.62
N GLU A 645 19.36 49.74 1.41
CA GLU A 645 19.08 51.14 1.07
C GLU A 645 17.63 51.59 1.41
N GLY A 646 16.73 50.64 1.73
CA GLY A 646 15.27 50.84 1.72
C GLY A 646 14.50 50.16 2.87
N ARG A 647 13.25 49.78 2.58
CA ARG A 647 12.33 49.14 3.54
C ARG A 647 12.64 47.66 3.77
N TYR A 648 13.08 46.98 2.72
CA TYR A 648 13.47 45.58 2.75
C TYR A 648 14.72 45.38 1.89
N GLN A 649 15.43 44.28 2.14
CA GLN A 649 16.46 43.77 1.26
C GLN A 649 16.23 42.27 1.05
N ASP A 650 16.50 41.80 -0.16
CA ASP A 650 16.47 40.40 -0.55
C ASP A 650 17.91 39.90 -0.70
N GLN A 651 18.16 38.67 -0.27
CA GLN A 651 19.45 38.00 -0.38
C GLN A 651 19.25 36.54 -0.81
N PRO A 652 20.05 36.00 -1.75
CA PRO A 652 19.96 34.60 -2.15
C PRO A 652 20.42 33.67 -1.02
N VAL A 653 19.80 32.50 -0.96
CA VAL A 653 20.03 31.47 0.06
C VAL A 653 20.50 30.20 -0.64
N LYS A 654 21.65 29.67 -0.22
CA LYS A 654 22.21 28.40 -0.69
C LYS A 654 22.78 27.64 0.51
N VAL A 655 22.10 26.57 0.90
CA VAL A 655 22.41 25.78 2.10
C VAL A 655 22.54 24.31 1.72
N SER A 656 23.72 23.73 1.94
CA SER A 656 23.95 22.28 1.83
C SER A 656 23.03 21.49 2.76
N GLY A 657 22.83 20.20 2.48
CA GLY A 657 22.06 19.31 3.35
C GLY A 657 22.68 19.18 4.74
N GLY A 658 21.86 19.12 5.78
CA GLY A 658 22.28 19.06 7.19
C GLY A 658 22.97 20.33 7.74
N HIS A 659 23.03 21.43 6.97
CA HIS A 659 23.79 22.64 7.33
C HIS A 659 22.89 23.85 7.61
N SER A 660 23.49 24.94 8.10
CA SER A 660 22.83 26.23 8.33
C SER A 660 23.64 27.39 7.75
N GLN A 661 22.97 28.36 7.13
CA GLN A 661 23.57 29.55 6.52
C GLN A 661 23.08 30.82 7.22
N SER A 662 24.00 31.57 7.82
CA SER A 662 23.72 32.89 8.41
C SER A 662 23.86 34.00 7.36
N VAL A 663 22.72 34.36 6.74
CA VAL A 663 22.61 35.45 5.77
C VAL A 663 22.76 36.79 6.48
N LYS A 664 23.53 37.72 5.90
CA LYS A 664 23.93 38.98 6.54
C LYS A 664 23.25 40.17 5.86
N PHE A 665 22.40 40.87 6.60
CA PHE A 665 21.70 42.07 6.13
C PHE A 665 22.33 43.33 6.73
N THR A 666 22.84 44.22 5.89
CA THR A 666 23.30 45.55 6.33
C THR A 666 22.09 46.41 6.69
N THR A 667 22.15 47.11 7.82
CA THR A 667 21.06 47.98 8.29
C THR A 667 21.58 49.33 8.76
N THR A 668 20.78 50.37 8.57
CA THR A 668 21.12 51.76 8.91
C THR A 668 20.06 52.36 9.83
N ALA A 669 20.50 52.91 10.95
CA ALA A 669 19.70 53.44 12.03
C ALA A 669 19.61 54.97 11.97
N ASN A 670 18.38 55.51 11.91
CA ASN A 670 18.10 56.95 11.87
C ASN A 670 17.35 57.47 13.11
N ALA A 671 16.84 56.59 13.98
CA ALA A 671 16.16 56.98 15.23
C ALA A 671 15.97 55.84 16.25
N ASN A 672 16.25 56.16 17.51
CA ASN A 672 16.29 55.26 18.68
C ASN A 672 14.99 54.51 19.02
N GLY A 673 15.15 53.38 19.72
CA GLY A 673 14.08 52.53 20.27
C GLY A 673 13.75 51.28 19.42
N PRO A 674 12.72 50.50 19.79
CA PRO A 674 12.37 49.25 19.09
C PRO A 674 11.77 49.47 17.70
N VAL A 675 12.22 48.66 16.74
CA VAL A 675 11.66 48.50 15.39
C VAL A 675 11.32 47.03 15.14
N PRO A 676 10.04 46.68 14.93
CA PRO A 676 9.65 45.33 14.53
C PRO A 676 10.15 45.02 13.13
N VAL A 677 10.88 43.92 12.99
CA VAL A 677 11.42 43.40 11.74
C VAL A 677 10.84 42.03 11.45
N LYS A 678 10.53 41.76 10.18
CA LYS A 678 10.03 40.48 9.68
C LYS A 678 11.10 39.87 8.77
N ALA A 679 11.44 38.60 8.98
CA ALA A 679 12.19 37.82 8.00
C ALA A 679 11.30 36.71 7.41
N GLN A 680 11.43 36.43 6.13
CA GLN A 680 10.59 35.47 5.39
C GLN A 680 11.40 34.90 4.23
N LEU A 681 11.41 33.57 4.10
CA LEU A 681 11.91 32.90 2.90
C LEU A 681 10.88 33.01 1.77
N TYR A 682 11.38 33.12 0.54
CA TYR A 682 10.63 33.15 -0.69
C TYR A 682 11.29 32.20 -1.72
N THR A 683 10.51 31.62 -2.61
CA THR A 683 11.00 31.01 -3.85
C THR A 683 11.50 32.10 -4.82
N GLU A 684 12.32 31.74 -5.80
CA GLU A 684 12.80 32.69 -6.83
C GLU A 684 11.66 33.37 -7.62
N ASP A 685 10.50 32.70 -7.77
CA ASP A 685 9.29 33.27 -8.38
C ASP A 685 8.39 34.06 -7.41
N GLY A 686 8.91 34.38 -6.21
CA GLY A 686 8.31 35.35 -5.29
C GLY A 686 7.17 34.83 -4.41
N ARG A 687 6.93 33.51 -4.36
CA ARG A 687 5.98 32.91 -3.39
C ARG A 687 6.63 32.76 -2.03
N ALA A 688 5.89 33.02 -0.95
CA ALA A 688 6.42 32.84 0.40
C ALA A 688 6.60 31.35 0.73
N TYR A 689 7.75 31.02 1.32
CA TYR A 689 8.12 29.68 1.79
C TYR A 689 8.27 29.68 3.32
N GLY A 690 7.67 28.71 3.99
CA GLY A 690 7.73 28.56 5.46
C GLY A 690 7.11 29.72 6.25
N ALA A 691 7.21 29.64 7.58
CA ALA A 691 6.69 30.67 8.48
C ALA A 691 7.62 31.90 8.58
N PRO A 692 7.08 33.13 8.66
CA PRO A 692 7.89 34.32 8.92
C PRO A 692 8.23 34.47 10.41
N ILE A 693 9.52 34.56 10.72
CA ILE A 693 9.96 35.03 12.03
C ILE A 693 9.77 36.55 12.15
N ARG A 694 9.45 37.02 13.35
CA ARG A 694 9.34 38.45 13.70
C ARG A 694 10.12 38.70 14.97
N PHE A 695 10.95 39.74 14.97
CA PHE A 695 11.75 40.13 16.13
C PHE A 695 11.88 41.64 16.20
N ASP A 696 12.02 42.18 17.42
CA ASP A 696 12.29 43.60 17.60
C ASP A 696 13.80 43.87 17.49
N VAL A 697 14.11 44.93 16.75
CA VAL A 697 15.46 45.48 16.63
C VAL A 697 15.53 46.74 17.47
N ASN A 698 16.23 46.67 18.60
CA ASN A 698 16.46 47.80 19.49
C ASN A 698 17.60 48.66 18.98
N VAL A 699 17.25 49.85 18.49
CA VAL A 699 18.19 50.84 17.96
C VAL A 699 18.70 51.74 19.08
N THR A 700 20.02 51.75 19.28
CA THR A 700 20.74 52.68 20.16
C THR A 700 21.84 53.41 19.39
N GLU A 701 21.45 54.52 18.78
CA GLU A 701 22.32 55.51 18.17
C GLU A 701 23.00 56.36 19.24
N PHE A 702 24.33 56.28 19.28
CA PHE A 702 25.17 57.30 19.91
C PHE A 702 25.40 58.42 18.89
N THR A 703 24.69 59.53 19.01
CA THR A 703 24.87 60.65 18.09
C THR A 703 26.29 61.23 18.22
N PRO A 704 26.96 61.59 17.10
CA PRO A 704 28.29 62.21 17.15
C PRO A 704 28.35 63.45 18.04
N THR A 705 27.22 64.16 18.18
CA THR A 705 27.04 65.30 19.09
C THR A 705 27.28 64.93 20.56
N VAL A 706 26.77 63.78 21.03
CA VAL A 706 27.00 63.30 22.41
C VAL A 706 28.46 62.89 22.59
N MET A 707 29.08 62.28 21.58
CA MET A 707 30.49 61.93 21.61
C MET A 707 31.40 63.18 21.62
N LEU A 708 31.03 64.23 20.88
CA LEU A 708 31.67 65.56 20.91
C LEU A 708 31.49 66.28 22.25
N VAL A 709 30.31 66.19 22.87
CA VAL A 709 30.06 66.77 24.21
C VAL A 709 30.84 66.02 25.29
N LEU A 710 30.96 64.69 25.20
CA LEU A 710 31.82 63.90 26.09
C LEU A 710 33.31 64.20 25.87
N ALA A 711 33.78 64.24 24.62
CA ALA A 711 35.17 64.59 24.29
C ALA A 711 35.50 66.03 24.74
N GLY A 712 34.59 66.98 24.51
CA GLY A 712 34.71 68.36 24.99
C GLY A 712 34.67 68.47 26.52
N GLY A 713 33.83 67.68 27.18
CA GLY A 713 33.78 67.58 28.65
C GLY A 713 35.07 67.02 29.25
N VAL A 714 35.61 65.95 28.66
CA VAL A 714 36.92 65.38 29.05
C VAL A 714 38.04 66.38 28.76
N LEU A 715 38.03 67.08 27.61
CA LEU A 715 39.00 68.12 27.29
C LEU A 715 38.94 69.28 28.30
N LEU A 716 37.75 69.70 28.71
CA LEU A 716 37.55 70.71 29.76
C LEU A 716 38.02 70.24 31.14
N LEU A 717 37.81 68.97 31.49
CA LEU A 717 38.34 68.37 32.72
C LEU A 717 39.88 68.29 32.71
N VAL A 718 40.49 67.93 31.58
CA VAL A 718 41.96 67.94 31.40
C VAL A 718 42.51 69.37 31.49
N LEU A 719 41.87 70.34 30.86
CA LEU A 719 42.24 71.77 30.97
C LEU A 719 42.07 72.31 32.40
N ALA A 720 41.02 71.90 33.12
CA ALA A 720 40.83 72.25 34.53
C ALA A 720 41.89 71.62 35.43
N GLY A 721 42.26 70.35 35.20
CA GLY A 721 43.36 69.68 35.88
C GLY A 721 44.71 70.36 35.65
N PHE A 722 44.99 70.75 34.40
CA PHE A 722 46.21 71.49 34.04
C PHE A 722 46.27 72.88 34.71
N ARG A 723 45.12 73.56 34.82
CA ARG A 723 44.98 74.84 35.54
C ARG A 723 45.17 74.68 37.05
N MET A 724 44.64 73.61 37.67
CA MET A 724 44.90 73.32 39.09
C MET A 724 46.37 72.97 39.35
N TYR A 725 47.00 72.16 38.49
CA TYR A 725 48.41 71.77 38.63
C TYR A 725 49.33 72.99 38.56
N THR A 726 49.07 73.91 37.63
CA THR A 726 49.86 75.15 37.48
C THR A 726 49.62 76.16 38.62
N GLN A 727 48.41 76.25 39.19
CA GLN A 727 48.16 77.11 40.35
C GLN A 727 48.75 76.56 41.66
N ARG A 728 48.64 75.25 41.94
CA ARG A 728 49.18 74.66 43.19
C ARG A 728 50.70 74.65 43.29
N LYS A 729 51.44 74.83 42.18
CA LYS A 729 52.91 74.81 42.16
C LYS A 729 53.57 76.18 42.42
N ARG A 730 52.82 77.23 42.79
CA ARG A 730 53.33 78.61 42.94
C ARG A 730 53.24 79.21 44.37
N GLN A 731 52.92 78.41 45.39
CA GLN A 731 52.82 78.86 46.80
C GLN A 731 53.43 77.89 47.83
N ALA A 732 54.28 76.94 47.41
CA ALA A 732 54.91 75.99 48.34
C ALA A 732 56.29 75.53 47.84
N ARG A 733 57.32 76.38 48.04
CA ARG A 733 58.76 76.07 48.17
C ARG A 733 59.62 77.34 48.25
N GLU A 734 59.41 78.12 49.31
CA GLU A 734 60.58 78.65 50.01
C GLU A 734 61.04 77.55 50.96
N LEU A 735 62.34 77.24 50.96
CA LEU A 735 62.94 76.21 51.81
C LEU A 735 64.14 76.81 52.54
N ALA A 736 63.89 77.21 53.79
CA ALA A 736 64.86 77.28 54.86
C ALA A 736 64.26 76.48 56.04
N ALA A 737 65.03 75.78 56.87
CA ALA A 737 66.48 75.89 57.06
C ALA A 737 67.25 74.61 56.67
N GLU A 738 68.37 74.84 55.97
CA GLU A 738 69.74 74.48 56.38
C GLU A 738 70.01 73.26 57.29
N GLN A 739 70.95 72.44 56.81
CA GLN A 739 72.06 71.81 57.56
C GLN A 739 71.73 70.78 58.68
N GLY A 740 72.33 69.58 58.72
CA GLY A 740 73.25 68.95 57.76
C GLY A 740 73.76 67.57 58.23
N GLY A 741 74.66 66.96 57.44
CA GLY A 741 75.75 66.05 57.87
C GLY A 741 75.37 64.69 58.50
N THR A 742 75.66 63.50 57.95
CA THR A 742 76.69 63.06 56.95
C THR A 742 78.12 63.28 57.49
N PRO A 743 79.05 62.28 57.48
CA PRO A 743 79.17 61.21 56.46
C PRO A 743 79.35 59.75 56.96
N GLY A 744 79.33 58.81 56.02
CA GLY A 744 79.68 57.40 56.18
C GLY A 744 79.75 56.69 54.83
N ASP A 745 80.96 56.53 54.29
CA ASP A 745 81.34 56.00 52.96
C ASP A 745 82.69 55.26 53.17
N PRO A 746 83.14 54.25 52.36
CA PRO A 746 82.78 54.03 50.95
C PRO A 746 82.50 52.59 50.49
N GLY A 747 81.98 52.48 49.25
CA GLY A 747 82.42 51.41 48.34
C GLY A 747 81.37 50.43 47.80
N ALA A 748 80.40 50.89 47.01
CA ALA A 748 79.64 50.03 46.08
C ALA A 748 79.13 50.83 44.86
N GLY A 749 79.06 50.18 43.68
CA GLY A 749 78.55 50.74 42.43
C GLY A 749 79.12 50.00 41.20
N PRO A 750 78.80 50.44 39.96
CA PRO A 750 77.85 51.49 39.57
C PRO A 750 76.45 50.93 39.26
N ALA A 751 75.50 51.80 38.91
CA ALA A 751 74.11 51.42 38.58
C ALA A 751 73.78 51.60 37.09
N GLY A 752 73.05 50.65 36.53
CA GLY A 752 72.52 50.65 35.16
C GLY A 752 72.12 49.24 34.76
N GLU A 753 70.84 49.05 34.41
CA GLU A 753 70.21 47.72 34.17
C GLU A 753 70.23 46.82 35.45
N GLY A 754 69.39 45.80 35.62
CA GLY A 754 68.20 45.37 34.88
C GLY A 754 67.65 44.08 35.53
N GLN A 755 66.34 43.83 35.40
CA GLN A 755 65.64 42.60 35.84
C GLN A 755 65.59 42.26 37.35
N ASP A 756 64.66 41.34 37.61
CA ASP A 756 64.14 40.75 38.85
C ASP A 756 65.17 39.96 39.68
N GLY A 757 64.88 39.69 40.97
CA GLY A 757 65.84 38.97 41.83
C GLY A 757 65.46 38.57 43.27
N ASP A 758 64.33 37.86 43.46
CA ASP A 758 64.12 36.82 44.52
C ASP A 758 64.12 37.21 46.04
N GLY A 759 63.67 36.29 46.90
CA GLY A 759 63.94 36.26 48.36
C GLY A 759 62.73 36.39 49.31
N GLY A 760 62.03 35.28 49.61
CA GLY A 760 60.84 35.23 50.50
C GLY A 760 61.04 35.62 51.99
N PRO A 761 59.95 35.82 52.76
CA PRO A 761 59.15 34.70 53.30
C PRO A 761 57.62 34.93 53.26
N GLY A 762 56.72 34.00 53.63
CA GLY A 762 56.86 32.62 54.09
C GLY A 762 55.49 31.90 54.16
N GLN A 763 55.44 30.67 53.63
CA GLN A 763 54.30 29.77 53.31
C GLN A 763 53.46 29.25 54.52
N PRO A 764 52.37 28.43 54.35
CA PRO A 764 52.00 27.55 53.18
C PRO A 764 50.54 27.53 52.68
N GLY A 765 50.34 26.88 51.51
CA GLY A 765 49.03 26.54 50.89
C GLY A 765 48.80 27.20 49.50
N ASP A 766 49.53 26.85 48.44
CA ASP A 766 49.28 25.74 47.49
C ASP A 766 47.91 25.76 46.77
N HIS A 767 47.78 25.68 45.44
CA HIS A 767 48.76 25.60 44.33
C HIS A 767 48.38 26.59 43.18
N GLY A 768 49.29 26.85 42.24
CA GLY A 768 49.09 27.81 41.13
C GLY A 768 48.59 27.22 39.79
N PRO A 769 48.16 28.08 38.84
CA PRO A 769 47.92 27.76 37.43
C PRO A 769 49.18 27.99 36.56
N ASP A 770 49.23 27.46 35.33
CA ASP A 770 50.40 27.60 34.45
C ASP A 770 50.05 27.66 32.93
N THR A 771 51.03 28.09 32.14
CA THR A 771 51.19 28.13 30.67
C THR A 771 50.56 29.29 29.88
N ALA A 772 51.41 29.89 29.04
CA ALA A 772 51.16 30.85 27.97
C ALA A 772 52.19 30.57 26.82
N PRO A 773 52.03 31.11 25.59
CA PRO A 773 52.49 30.41 24.38
C PRO A 773 53.74 30.99 23.68
N GLU A 774 54.32 30.21 22.75
CA GLU A 774 55.24 30.70 21.70
C GLU A 774 55.14 29.90 20.37
N SER A 775 55.94 30.25 19.37
CA SER A 775 55.98 29.72 17.97
C SER A 775 57.43 29.81 17.45
N PRO A 776 57.92 29.12 16.37
CA PRO A 776 57.25 28.83 15.09
C PRO A 776 57.63 27.48 14.40
N ALA A 777 57.55 27.42 13.05
CA ALA A 777 57.74 26.26 12.12
C ALA A 777 59.22 25.81 11.92
N PRO A 778 59.60 24.70 11.20
CA PRO A 778 59.11 24.29 9.85
C PRO A 778 59.11 22.79 9.38
N SER A 779 58.35 22.54 8.30
CA SER A 779 58.57 21.65 7.11
C SER A 779 59.03 20.16 7.14
N GLY A 780 58.09 19.24 6.88
CA GLY A 780 58.18 18.10 5.92
C GLY A 780 58.97 16.83 6.30
N PRO A 781 59.00 15.77 5.44
CA PRO A 781 58.25 15.51 4.19
C PRO A 781 57.16 14.40 4.38
N GLY A 782 56.59 13.84 3.30
CA GLY A 782 55.50 12.84 3.36
C GLY A 782 55.77 11.52 2.61
N GLU A 783 54.78 10.63 2.58
CA GLU A 783 54.80 9.34 1.87
C GLU A 783 53.40 8.98 1.31
N THR A 784 53.33 8.14 0.27
CA THR A 784 52.12 7.74 -0.46
C THR A 784 52.07 6.22 -0.67
N VAL A 785 50.97 5.55 -0.34
CA VAL A 785 50.67 4.17 -0.79
C VAL A 785 49.17 3.98 -0.97
N ASP A 786 48.76 3.21 -1.98
CA ASP A 786 47.37 2.85 -2.28
C ASP A 786 46.76 1.85 -1.29
N ARG A 787 45.43 1.95 -1.08
CA ARG A 787 44.48 0.86 -1.35
C ARG A 787 43.03 1.32 -1.39
#